data_AF-A0A6G0QNB7-F1
#
_entry.id   AF-A0A6G0QNB7-F1
#
_cell.length_a   1.000
_cell.length_b   1.000
_cell.length_c   1.000
_cell.angle_alpha   90.00
_cell.angle_beta   90.00
_cell.angle_gamma   90.00
#
_symmetry.space_group_name_H-M   'P 1'
#
loop_
_entity.id
_entity.type
_entity.pdbx_description
1 polymer ?
#
loop_
_entity_poly.entity_id
_entity_poly.type
_entity_poly.pdbx_seq_one_letter_code
_entity_poly.pdbx_strand_id
1 'polypeptide(L)'
;MRVPSWTIALLAFGAANFGVNAQLYDAIVVGSGPGGLVAAEYLSRDSSVSVLILEAGPKSLAATGGTDAPNYAQGRGLTKFDIPGEYDDTTYNSANEQYRVDWISDAYMWLGKLVGGCSSINAALYFRPPDSYVTTMQWPFSAAQMVAKMDENEKLHGHTDKPSPNGVWYTQEGYSIVSKALLARGYAERTINDAGARNSKSKTFGHAPFTFKNGKRDTPANAFWGPMSTRSNVKLLTGAKVDFILRAAGGKATGVIYNGGTQATLSARGAVIMAAGALSTPKVLIQSGIGPSSQLSMLNGRNGFAGVSQAAGWVVNGNVGRNLFDTNVVFASFSHPQMSSFQYKTKPSWAIDQYMNQGFTGPFASSGPTLISYENYDVQGRTYEFQSTALTNGFGEFNTRTNALTLALYVNNPESRTASGFDGNGNWKVFNEGTPYFRTNRDLAAMQSYAQRTVSAMVAQGATFLSAGSDDTSVANWVAANRGYITHHFGGSCFASKNSADSARCADEKLRVIGMSNVFVADGSAMRDGTVNPYGFIMYIGREAADQVKSYIAANNGGSGATCSSPENNVNYQGNDVGSQQSASASSCCSICAANSNCKVYTWTNYNGGTCWLKSAKGSAVTQSGAVSATLGGSSTSSCSSIEENTNYGGVDVGNALSSSAEGCCAICKGRTGCNAYTWTNYNSGTCWLKSAKGSATTQTGARSAQINSSSSTCTLVNNVDYASNDVGSAPSSTASGCCAICRAKTGCKVFTWTNYNGGTCWLKSAQGTASTSSGAVSGSI
;
A
#
# COMPACT_ATOMS: atom_id res chain seq x y z
N MET A 1 13.36 49.17 56.14
CA MET A 1 12.78 49.56 54.83
C MET A 1 11.97 48.40 54.29
N ARG A 2 10.78 48.70 53.79
CA ARG A 2 9.69 47.77 53.49
C ARG A 2 9.90 47.06 52.15
N VAL A 3 9.61 45.75 52.14
CA VAL A 3 9.34 44.93 50.95
C VAL A 3 7.91 45.20 50.48
N PRO A 4 7.62 45.41 49.18
CA PRO A 4 6.26 45.29 48.69
C PRO A 4 6.08 44.03 47.83
N SER A 5 5.13 43.22 48.28
CA SER A 5 4.48 42.11 47.62
C SER A 5 3.86 42.50 46.28
N TRP A 6 3.97 41.63 45.27
CA TRP A 6 3.09 41.66 44.10
C TRP A 6 2.39 40.30 43.93
N THR A 7 1.11 40.42 43.69
CA THR A 7 0.03 39.45 43.84
C THR A 7 0.04 38.39 42.73
N ILE A 8 -0.18 37.14 43.10
CA ILE A 8 -0.38 36.00 42.20
C ILE A 8 -1.77 36.10 41.57
N ALA A 9 -1.85 36.27 40.24
CA ALA A 9 -3.06 36.04 39.48
C ALA A 9 -3.06 34.58 38.99
N LEU A 10 -3.83 33.72 39.67
CA LEU A 10 -4.17 32.39 39.20
C LEU A 10 -5.15 32.51 38.02
N LEU A 11 -4.62 32.43 36.79
CA LEU A 11 -5.42 32.11 35.62
C LEU A 11 -5.69 30.61 35.64
N ALA A 12 -6.90 30.25 36.09
CA ALA A 12 -7.45 28.92 35.88
C ALA A 12 -7.59 28.67 34.37
N PHE A 13 -6.65 27.94 33.78
CA PHE A 13 -6.85 27.33 32.47
C PHE A 13 -7.97 26.30 32.62
N GLY A 14 -9.18 26.69 32.21
CA GLY A 14 -10.26 25.75 31.98
C GLY A 14 -9.76 24.68 31.01
N ALA A 15 -9.86 23.42 31.43
CA ALA A 15 -9.60 22.27 30.58
C ALA A 15 -10.56 22.32 29.39
N ALA A 16 -10.09 22.87 28.28
CA ALA A 16 -10.73 22.66 26.99
C ALA A 16 -10.59 21.17 26.68
N ASN A 17 -11.64 20.40 26.93
CA ASN A 17 -11.81 19.07 26.37
C ASN A 17 -11.82 19.22 24.84
N PHE A 18 -10.64 19.14 24.23
CA PHE A 18 -10.52 18.86 22.82
C PHE A 18 -10.99 17.42 22.60
N GLY A 19 -12.29 17.27 22.34
CA GLY A 19 -12.83 16.04 21.78
C GLY A 19 -12.17 15.82 20.42
N VAL A 20 -11.09 15.05 20.39
CA VAL A 20 -10.47 14.59 19.16
C VAL A 20 -11.48 13.66 18.50
N ASN A 21 -12.13 14.12 17.44
CA ASN A 21 -12.82 13.23 16.50
C ASN A 21 -11.79 12.21 16.03
N ALA A 22 -11.79 11.00 16.59
CA ALA A 22 -10.87 9.95 16.19
C ALA A 22 -11.23 9.50 14.77
N GLN A 23 -10.56 10.08 13.78
CA GLN A 23 -10.74 9.70 12.38
C GLN A 23 -10.38 8.21 12.21
N LEU A 24 -11.32 7.44 11.70
CA LEU A 24 -11.13 6.03 11.35
C LEU A 24 -10.47 5.93 9.97
N TYR A 25 -9.53 4.99 9.82
CA TYR A 25 -8.85 4.73 8.56
C TYR A 25 -9.06 3.30 8.08
N ASP A 26 -9.20 3.09 6.79
CA ASP A 26 -9.26 1.76 6.19
C ASP A 26 -7.87 1.18 5.95
N ALA A 27 -6.87 2.05 5.80
CA ALA A 27 -5.48 1.67 5.70
C ALA A 27 -4.61 2.58 6.55
N ILE A 28 -3.84 1.99 7.47
CA ILE A 28 -2.75 2.69 8.16
C ILE A 28 -1.42 2.13 7.63
N VAL A 29 -0.67 2.96 6.92
CA VAL A 29 0.66 2.66 6.39
C VAL A 29 1.71 3.14 7.40
N VAL A 30 2.47 2.20 7.94
CA VAL A 30 3.55 2.47 8.91
C VAL A 30 4.86 2.58 8.16
N GLY A 31 5.36 3.80 7.98
CA GLY A 31 6.56 4.13 7.21
C GLY A 31 6.27 4.60 5.78
N SER A 32 6.94 5.67 5.37
CA SER A 32 6.78 6.26 4.03
C SER A 32 7.95 5.95 3.08
N GLY A 33 8.60 4.80 3.29
CA GLY A 33 9.59 4.28 2.34
C GLY A 33 8.97 3.92 0.98
N PRO A 34 9.76 3.38 0.04
CA PRO A 34 9.30 3.12 -1.33
C PRO A 34 8.03 2.28 -1.42
N GLY A 35 7.97 1.16 -0.71
CA GLY A 35 6.80 0.29 -0.72
C GLY A 35 5.59 0.90 -0.01
N GLY A 36 5.80 1.68 1.06
CA GLY A 36 4.71 2.36 1.79
C GLY A 36 4.01 3.44 0.97
N LEU A 37 4.79 4.31 0.30
CA LEU A 37 4.22 5.35 -0.57
C LEU A 37 3.53 4.78 -1.80
N VAL A 38 4.10 3.73 -2.40
CA VAL A 38 3.43 3.02 -3.50
C VAL A 38 2.14 2.39 -3.00
N ALA A 39 2.15 1.69 -1.86
CA ALA A 39 0.94 1.07 -1.32
C ALA A 39 -0.18 2.11 -1.09
N ALA A 40 0.17 3.24 -0.46
CA ALA A 40 -0.74 4.34 -0.20
C ALA A 40 -1.32 4.96 -1.49
N GLU A 41 -0.49 5.16 -2.52
CA GLU A 41 -0.93 5.70 -3.81
C GLU A 41 -2.01 4.81 -4.41
N TYR A 42 -1.77 3.51 -4.49
CA TYR A 42 -2.71 2.61 -5.15
C TYR A 42 -3.98 2.40 -4.33
N LEU A 43 -3.89 2.34 -3.00
CA LEU A 43 -5.05 2.25 -2.12
C LEU A 43 -5.95 3.49 -2.25
N SER A 44 -5.36 4.67 -2.23
CA SER A 44 -6.10 5.93 -2.22
C SER A 44 -6.74 6.35 -3.54
N ARG A 45 -6.38 5.69 -4.66
CA ARG A 45 -7.11 5.86 -5.93
C ARG A 45 -8.59 5.50 -5.81
N ASP A 46 -8.94 4.60 -4.90
CA ASP A 46 -10.33 4.39 -4.51
C ASP A 46 -10.71 5.43 -3.44
N SER A 47 -11.53 6.41 -3.83
CA SER A 47 -12.00 7.48 -2.94
C SER A 47 -12.78 6.98 -1.72
N SER A 48 -13.28 5.73 -1.75
CA SER A 48 -13.94 5.12 -0.60
C SER A 48 -12.97 4.59 0.45
N VAL A 49 -11.67 4.46 0.15
CA VAL A 49 -10.65 3.93 1.05
C VAL A 49 -9.90 5.10 1.72
N SER A 50 -10.04 5.23 3.03
CA SER A 50 -9.32 6.23 3.82
C SER A 50 -7.93 5.73 4.22
N VAL A 51 -6.89 6.52 3.91
CA VAL A 51 -5.48 6.14 4.08
C VAL A 51 -4.74 7.12 5.00
N LEU A 52 -4.10 6.59 6.04
CA LEU A 52 -3.15 7.32 6.89
C LEU A 52 -1.74 6.78 6.69
N ILE A 53 -0.78 7.66 6.40
CA ILE A 53 0.64 7.34 6.32
C ILE A 53 1.33 7.97 7.52
N LEU A 54 2.06 7.16 8.30
CA LEU A 54 2.82 7.60 9.47
C LEU A 54 4.31 7.46 9.20
N GLU A 55 5.02 8.58 9.15
CA GLU A 55 6.47 8.66 8.96
C GLU A 55 7.14 9.20 10.21
N ALA A 56 8.14 8.48 10.73
CA ALA A 56 8.88 8.90 11.93
C ALA A 56 9.75 10.14 11.67
N GLY A 57 10.26 10.28 10.46
CA GLY A 57 11.15 11.36 10.07
C GLY A 57 10.48 12.63 9.56
N PRO A 58 11.29 13.68 9.33
CA PRO A 58 10.84 14.91 8.70
C PRO A 58 10.62 14.76 7.19
N LYS A 59 10.12 15.82 6.57
CA LYS A 59 10.06 15.99 5.11
C LYS A 59 11.46 16.11 4.52
N SER A 60 11.64 15.64 3.29
CA SER A 60 12.93 15.51 2.63
C SER A 60 13.01 16.38 1.35
N LEU A 61 12.35 15.95 0.27
CA LEU A 61 12.33 16.64 -1.02
C LEU A 61 11.45 17.90 -0.97
N ALA A 62 11.75 18.88 -1.82
CA ALA A 62 10.93 20.09 -1.97
C ALA A 62 9.46 19.75 -2.29
N ALA A 63 9.21 18.73 -3.11
CA ALA A 63 7.87 18.26 -3.48
C ALA A 63 7.02 17.79 -2.28
N THR A 64 7.67 17.39 -1.17
CA THR A 64 6.98 17.01 0.07
C THR A 64 6.85 18.18 1.06
N GLY A 65 7.40 19.35 0.71
CA GLY A 65 7.54 20.52 1.56
C GLY A 65 8.78 20.50 2.46
N GLY A 66 9.83 19.77 2.07
CA GLY A 66 11.14 19.87 2.71
C GLY A 66 11.81 21.21 2.41
N THR A 67 12.67 21.67 3.32
CA THR A 67 13.30 23.01 3.23
C THR A 67 14.81 23.00 3.47
N ASP A 68 15.42 21.84 3.74
CA ASP A 68 16.86 21.72 4.00
C ASP A 68 17.66 21.82 2.71
N ALA A 69 18.08 23.05 2.38
CA ALA A 69 18.70 23.41 1.12
C ALA A 69 20.12 23.96 1.32
N PRO A 70 21.11 23.54 0.50
CA PRO A 70 22.40 24.20 0.48
C PRO A 70 22.27 25.63 -0.06
N ASN A 71 23.13 26.54 0.40
CA ASN A 71 23.03 27.98 0.07
C ASN A 71 22.93 28.26 -1.43
N TYR A 72 23.66 27.53 -2.26
CA TYR A 72 23.66 27.71 -3.71
C TYR A 72 22.34 27.29 -4.39
N ALA A 73 21.50 26.50 -3.72
CA ALA A 73 20.27 25.93 -4.28
C ALA A 73 18.97 26.57 -3.74
N GLN A 74 19.06 27.36 -2.66
CA GLN A 74 17.90 28.01 -2.02
C GLN A 74 17.07 28.83 -3.02
N GLY A 75 17.71 29.61 -3.90
CA GLY A 75 17.03 30.42 -4.90
C GLY A 75 16.27 29.63 -5.98
N ARG A 76 16.47 28.31 -6.07
CA ARG A 76 15.72 27.41 -6.97
C ARG A 76 14.68 26.55 -6.24
N GLY A 77 14.55 26.70 -4.92
CA GLY A 77 13.63 25.90 -4.11
C GLY A 77 13.95 24.41 -4.10
N LEU A 78 15.23 24.04 -4.26
CA LEU A 78 15.69 22.64 -4.16
C LEU A 78 16.24 22.37 -2.77
N THR A 79 15.93 21.20 -2.21
CA THR A 79 16.60 20.67 -1.02
C THR A 79 17.85 19.89 -1.43
N LYS A 80 18.74 19.61 -0.48
CA LYS A 80 19.90 18.72 -0.74
C LYS A 80 19.49 17.34 -1.27
N PHE A 81 18.28 16.88 -0.94
CA PHE A 81 17.76 15.58 -1.38
C PHE A 81 17.30 15.59 -2.84
N ASP A 82 16.95 16.76 -3.39
CA ASP A 82 16.57 16.90 -4.81
C ASP A 82 17.78 16.82 -5.74
N ILE A 83 19.00 17.09 -5.24
CA ILE A 83 20.22 17.28 -6.03
C ILE A 83 21.02 15.97 -6.04
N PRO A 84 21.19 15.30 -7.20
CA PRO A 84 21.92 14.04 -7.29
C PRO A 84 23.36 14.11 -6.74
N GLY A 85 24.09 15.17 -7.08
CA GLY A 85 25.48 15.38 -6.67
C GLY A 85 25.69 15.67 -5.17
N GLU A 86 24.62 15.87 -4.40
CA GLU A 86 24.69 16.03 -2.93
C GLU A 86 24.59 14.68 -2.20
N TYR A 87 24.45 13.55 -2.90
CA TYR A 87 24.33 12.21 -2.30
C TYR A 87 25.35 11.94 -1.18
N ASP A 88 26.64 12.17 -1.46
CA ASP A 88 27.75 11.95 -0.52
C ASP A 88 27.70 12.83 0.74
N ASP A 89 26.93 13.92 0.69
CA ASP A 89 26.74 14.84 1.81
C ASP A 89 25.46 14.58 2.58
N THR A 90 24.46 13.92 1.96
CA THR A 90 23.21 13.53 2.63
C THR A 90 23.38 12.37 3.60
N THR A 91 24.45 11.57 3.46
CA THR A 91 24.74 10.40 4.30
C THR A 91 26.08 10.51 5.00
N TYR A 92 26.27 9.77 6.09
CA TYR A 92 27.47 9.78 6.92
C TYR A 92 27.95 11.17 7.34
N ASN A 93 27.00 12.06 7.60
CA ASN A 93 27.23 13.46 7.95
C ASN A 93 26.47 13.81 9.24
N SER A 94 27.21 14.26 10.28
CA SER A 94 26.63 14.58 11.58
C SER A 94 25.57 15.69 11.53
N ALA A 95 25.62 16.59 10.53
CA ALA A 95 24.60 17.62 10.33
C ALA A 95 23.23 17.05 9.90
N ASN A 96 23.19 15.80 9.43
CA ASN A 96 22.00 15.16 8.86
C ASN A 96 21.46 14.02 9.74
N GLU A 97 21.89 13.92 11.00
CA GLU A 97 21.52 12.85 11.95
C GLU A 97 20.00 12.68 12.13
N GLN A 98 19.23 13.76 12.01
CA GLN A 98 17.76 13.72 12.08
C GLN A 98 17.11 12.84 10.99
N TYR A 99 17.81 12.62 9.86
CA TYR A 99 17.33 11.87 8.70
C TYR A 99 17.68 10.39 8.75
N ARG A 100 18.41 9.92 9.76
CA ARG A 100 18.70 8.49 9.95
C ARG A 100 17.94 7.90 11.14
N VAL A 101 17.74 6.59 11.10
CA VAL A 101 17.25 5.83 12.25
C VAL A 101 18.22 5.97 13.44
N ASP A 102 17.68 6.29 14.61
CA ASP A 102 18.41 6.56 15.86
C ASP A 102 18.08 5.59 17.00
N TRP A 103 17.22 4.58 16.75
CA TRP A 103 16.84 3.55 17.74
C TRP A 103 17.56 2.20 17.53
N ILE A 104 18.54 2.14 16.64
CA ILE A 104 19.41 0.96 16.48
C ILE A 104 20.67 1.18 17.32
N SER A 105 20.95 0.24 18.22
CA SER A 105 21.94 0.45 19.29
C SER A 105 23.26 -0.29 19.11
N ASP A 106 23.38 -1.19 18.14
CA ASP A 106 24.55 -2.04 17.88
C ASP A 106 25.26 -1.73 16.56
N ALA A 107 24.72 -0.83 15.76
CA ALA A 107 25.34 -0.44 14.50
C ALA A 107 24.97 0.99 14.12
N TYR A 108 26.00 1.77 13.76
CA TYR A 108 25.83 3.09 13.17
C TYR A 108 25.59 2.95 11.66
N MET A 109 24.39 3.30 11.19
CA MET A 109 23.99 3.12 9.80
C MET A 109 23.03 4.20 9.33
N TRP A 110 23.05 4.47 8.03
CA TRP A 110 22.21 5.48 7.38
C TRP A 110 20.97 4.86 6.72
N LEU A 111 20.07 4.34 7.55
CA LEU A 111 18.71 4.01 7.12
C LEU A 111 17.82 5.24 7.22
N GLY A 112 17.12 5.57 6.13
CA GLY A 112 16.33 6.80 6.03
C GLY A 112 15.16 6.84 7.01
N LYS A 113 15.21 7.81 7.93
CA LYS A 113 14.12 8.27 8.79
C LYS A 113 13.66 9.63 8.27
N LEU A 114 12.90 9.63 7.17
CA LEU A 114 12.41 10.81 6.45
C LEU A 114 11.37 10.39 5.41
N VAL A 115 10.58 11.34 4.92
CA VAL A 115 9.60 11.05 3.85
C VAL A 115 10.31 10.47 2.62
N GLY A 116 9.86 9.31 2.14
CA GLY A 116 10.53 8.56 1.06
C GLY A 116 11.56 7.51 1.54
N GLY A 117 11.92 7.53 2.82
CA GLY A 117 12.91 6.62 3.41
C GLY A 117 14.24 6.63 2.68
N CYS A 118 14.89 5.47 2.57
CA CYS A 118 16.21 5.34 1.93
C CYS A 118 16.24 5.84 0.47
N SER A 119 15.12 5.83 -0.27
CA SER A 119 15.11 6.35 -1.66
C SER A 119 15.46 7.85 -1.77
N SER A 120 15.25 8.60 -0.68
CA SER A 120 15.59 10.03 -0.63
C SER A 120 17.05 10.30 -0.33
N ILE A 121 17.82 9.29 0.11
CA ILE A 121 19.23 9.45 0.53
C ILE A 121 20.19 8.45 -0.11
N ASN A 122 19.72 7.40 -0.79
CA ASN A 122 20.57 6.39 -1.42
C ASN A 122 21.24 6.92 -2.71
N ALA A 123 22.06 6.10 -3.37
CA ALA A 123 22.69 6.45 -4.65
C ALA A 123 21.71 6.56 -5.85
N ALA A 124 20.40 6.45 -5.63
CA ALA A 124 19.33 6.51 -6.64
C ALA A 124 19.34 5.39 -7.70
N LEU A 125 20.17 4.35 -7.52
CA LEU A 125 20.25 3.21 -8.43
C LEU A 125 18.93 2.43 -8.44
N TYR A 126 18.48 2.03 -9.63
CA TYR A 126 17.21 1.35 -9.85
C TYR A 126 17.38 0.10 -10.69
N PHE A 127 17.11 -1.06 -10.12
CA PHE A 127 17.25 -2.33 -10.80
C PHE A 127 15.95 -3.10 -10.87
N ARG A 128 15.72 -3.73 -12.02
CA ARG A 128 14.73 -4.80 -12.16
C ARG A 128 15.37 -6.16 -11.83
N PRO A 129 14.73 -7.02 -11.02
CA PRO A 129 15.21 -8.38 -10.80
C PRO A 129 15.04 -9.23 -12.08
N PRO A 130 15.75 -10.36 -12.22
CA PRO A 130 15.46 -11.35 -13.26
C PRO A 130 14.07 -11.98 -13.04
N ASP A 131 13.42 -12.45 -14.09
CA ASP A 131 12.14 -13.14 -14.01
C ASP A 131 12.24 -14.42 -13.15
N SER A 132 13.38 -15.10 -13.19
CA SER A 132 13.68 -16.28 -12.37
C SER A 132 13.69 -15.99 -10.87
N TYR A 133 13.88 -14.73 -10.44
CA TYR A 133 13.85 -14.38 -9.02
C TYR A 133 12.50 -14.74 -8.37
N VAL A 134 11.41 -14.60 -9.13
CA VAL A 134 10.06 -14.94 -8.67
C VAL A 134 9.94 -16.43 -8.30
N THR A 135 10.42 -17.31 -9.19
CA THR A 135 10.36 -18.75 -8.98
C THR A 135 11.38 -19.23 -7.96
N THR A 136 12.64 -18.77 -8.05
CA THR A 136 13.72 -19.16 -7.13
C THR A 136 13.37 -18.81 -5.68
N MET A 137 12.77 -17.65 -5.43
CA MET A 137 12.43 -17.20 -4.08
C MET A 137 11.04 -17.62 -3.59
N GLN A 138 10.28 -18.34 -4.42
CA GLN A 138 8.93 -18.83 -4.10
C GLN A 138 7.93 -17.70 -3.79
N TRP A 139 7.98 -16.63 -4.57
CA TRP A 139 7.02 -15.54 -4.47
C TRP A 139 5.60 -15.98 -4.90
N PRO A 140 4.54 -15.39 -4.33
CA PRO A 140 3.13 -15.76 -4.57
C PRO A 140 2.49 -15.12 -5.80
N PHE A 141 3.31 -14.58 -6.71
CA PHE A 141 2.89 -13.95 -7.95
C PHE A 141 3.73 -14.50 -9.11
N SER A 142 3.33 -14.22 -10.35
CA SER A 142 4.10 -14.60 -11.53
C SER A 142 5.13 -13.53 -11.91
N ALA A 143 6.16 -13.89 -12.68
CA ALA A 143 7.10 -12.92 -13.24
C ALA A 143 6.40 -11.93 -14.19
N ALA A 144 5.42 -12.40 -14.98
CA ALA A 144 4.63 -11.53 -15.85
C ALA A 144 3.85 -10.47 -15.06
N GLN A 145 3.25 -10.85 -13.92
CA GLN A 145 2.59 -9.92 -13.03
C GLN A 145 3.57 -8.90 -12.42
N MET A 146 4.75 -9.36 -12.00
CA MET A 146 5.82 -8.49 -11.52
C MET A 146 6.21 -7.44 -12.55
N VAL A 147 6.53 -7.88 -13.76
CA VAL A 147 6.90 -6.98 -14.87
C VAL A 147 5.79 -5.97 -15.17
N ALA A 148 4.54 -6.43 -15.33
CA ALA A 148 3.43 -5.54 -15.65
C ALA A 148 3.19 -4.45 -14.60
N LYS A 149 3.36 -4.77 -13.31
CA LYS A 149 3.18 -3.81 -12.21
C LYS A 149 4.40 -2.90 -12.02
N MET A 150 5.61 -3.38 -12.31
CA MET A 150 6.78 -2.51 -12.40
C MET A 150 6.62 -1.51 -13.56
N ASP A 151 6.17 -1.95 -14.73
CA ASP A 151 5.86 -1.07 -15.87
C ASP A 151 4.78 -0.03 -15.50
N GLU A 152 3.76 -0.41 -14.72
CA GLU A 152 2.76 0.53 -14.21
C GLU A 152 3.38 1.60 -13.32
N ASN A 153 4.20 1.21 -12.35
CA ASN A 153 4.89 2.13 -11.45
C ASN A 153 5.83 3.08 -12.22
N GLU A 154 6.53 2.56 -13.22
CA GLU A 154 7.53 3.30 -13.99
C GLU A 154 6.95 4.37 -14.93
N LYS A 155 5.63 4.34 -15.18
CA LYS A 155 4.93 5.47 -15.82
C LYS A 155 4.96 6.74 -14.96
N LEU A 156 4.98 6.60 -13.64
CA LEU A 156 5.06 7.72 -12.69
C LEU A 156 6.51 7.95 -12.25
N HIS A 157 7.22 6.86 -11.96
CA HIS A 157 8.56 6.86 -11.38
C HIS A 157 9.50 5.93 -12.17
N GLY A 158 9.99 6.43 -13.31
CA GLY A 158 10.83 5.67 -14.23
C GLY A 158 12.31 5.67 -13.87
N HIS A 159 13.12 5.11 -14.76
CA HIS A 159 14.57 5.09 -14.65
C HIS A 159 15.26 5.53 -15.95
N THR A 160 16.53 5.93 -15.85
CA THR A 160 17.37 6.36 -16.96
C THR A 160 18.82 5.96 -16.71
N ASP A 161 19.57 5.62 -17.76
CA ASP A 161 21.03 5.50 -17.72
C ASP A 161 21.73 6.81 -18.09
N LYS A 162 20.98 7.82 -18.55
CA LYS A 162 21.43 9.17 -18.92
C LYS A 162 20.80 10.19 -17.98
N PRO A 163 21.41 10.45 -16.82
CA PRO A 163 20.78 11.22 -15.77
C PRO A 163 20.81 12.74 -16.02
N SER A 164 21.78 13.22 -16.80
CA SER A 164 21.85 14.61 -17.25
C SER A 164 20.83 14.88 -18.37
N PRO A 165 20.02 15.96 -18.30
CA PRO A 165 18.98 16.28 -19.28
C PRO A 165 19.44 16.44 -20.73
N ASN A 166 20.72 16.74 -20.95
CA ASN A 166 21.29 16.85 -22.29
C ASN A 166 21.66 15.49 -22.91
N GLY A 167 21.37 14.37 -22.24
CA GLY A 167 21.62 13.01 -22.75
C GLY A 167 23.10 12.58 -22.71
N VAL A 168 23.97 13.36 -22.06
CA VAL A 168 25.41 13.09 -21.96
C VAL A 168 25.72 12.30 -20.67
N TRP A 169 26.57 11.28 -20.80
CA TRP A 169 27.21 10.64 -19.66
C TRP A 169 28.44 11.44 -19.23
N TYR A 170 28.44 11.94 -18.00
CA TYR A 170 29.57 12.67 -17.41
C TYR A 170 30.49 11.71 -16.62
N THR A 171 31.71 12.16 -16.33
CA THR A 171 32.71 11.45 -15.48
C THR A 171 33.00 10.02 -15.94
N GLN A 172 33.26 9.81 -17.23
CA GLN A 172 33.32 8.49 -17.87
C GLN A 172 34.69 7.81 -17.84
N GLU A 173 35.71 8.42 -17.26
CA GLU A 173 37.07 7.88 -17.19
C GLU A 173 37.08 6.49 -16.53
N GLY A 174 36.41 6.36 -15.38
CA GLY A 174 36.25 5.08 -14.69
C GLY A 174 35.46 4.06 -15.53
N TYR A 175 34.43 4.50 -16.26
CA TYR A 175 33.66 3.64 -17.16
C TYR A 175 34.57 3.03 -18.24
N SER A 176 35.35 3.85 -18.93
CA SER A 176 36.24 3.43 -20.02
C SER A 176 37.34 2.47 -19.55
N ILE A 177 37.92 2.71 -18.36
CA ILE A 177 38.96 1.83 -17.79
C ILE A 177 38.37 0.46 -17.44
N VAL A 178 37.24 0.45 -16.74
CA VAL A 178 36.62 -0.78 -16.24
C VAL A 178 36.00 -1.59 -17.37
N SER A 179 35.32 -0.95 -18.32
CA SER A 179 34.72 -1.63 -19.48
C SER A 179 35.78 -2.36 -20.32
N LYS A 180 36.97 -1.75 -20.51
CA LYS A 180 38.09 -2.40 -21.20
C LYS A 180 38.55 -3.68 -20.50
N ALA A 181 38.65 -3.65 -19.16
CA ALA A 181 38.99 -4.84 -18.37
C ALA A 181 37.92 -5.93 -18.47
N LEU A 182 36.64 -5.56 -18.47
CA LEU A 182 35.52 -6.49 -18.58
C LEU A 182 35.41 -7.10 -20.00
N LEU A 183 35.56 -6.29 -21.05
CA LEU A 183 35.56 -6.75 -22.44
C LEU A 183 36.69 -7.76 -22.70
N ALA A 184 37.89 -7.53 -22.16
CA ALA A 184 39.00 -8.47 -22.23
C ALA A 184 38.73 -9.83 -21.55
N ARG A 185 37.72 -9.89 -20.66
CA ARG A 185 37.26 -11.12 -19.98
C ARG A 185 35.99 -11.72 -20.62
N GLY A 186 35.57 -11.19 -21.76
CA GLY A 186 34.42 -11.68 -22.52
C GLY A 186 33.08 -11.24 -21.97
N TYR A 187 33.02 -10.11 -21.25
CA TYR A 187 31.75 -9.48 -20.89
C TYR A 187 31.15 -8.73 -22.08
N ALA A 188 29.83 -8.57 -22.10
CA ALA A 188 29.12 -7.80 -23.10
C ALA A 188 28.46 -6.54 -22.50
N GLU A 189 28.59 -5.43 -23.20
CA GLU A 189 27.88 -4.19 -22.87
C GLU A 189 26.39 -4.31 -23.19
N ARG A 190 25.53 -3.92 -22.25
CA ARG A 190 24.07 -4.03 -22.29
C ARG A 190 23.43 -2.90 -21.51
N THR A 191 22.19 -2.54 -21.85
CA THR A 191 21.33 -1.72 -21.00
C THR A 191 20.84 -2.58 -19.82
N ILE A 192 21.25 -2.25 -18.60
CA ILE A 192 21.14 -3.13 -17.41
C ILE A 192 19.71 -3.64 -17.13
N ASN A 193 18.70 -2.79 -17.30
CA ASN A 193 17.31 -3.13 -17.00
C ASN A 193 16.53 -3.72 -18.18
N ASP A 194 17.12 -3.78 -19.38
CA ASP A 194 16.47 -4.42 -20.52
C ASP A 194 16.17 -5.89 -20.21
N ALA A 195 15.04 -6.39 -20.69
CA ALA A 195 14.59 -7.76 -20.41
C ALA A 195 15.66 -8.81 -20.75
N GLY A 196 16.33 -8.66 -21.90
CA GLY A 196 17.42 -9.55 -22.32
C GLY A 196 18.62 -9.52 -21.36
N ALA A 197 19.02 -8.33 -20.91
CA ALA A 197 20.16 -8.16 -20.01
C ALA A 197 19.84 -8.68 -18.60
N ARG A 198 18.72 -8.26 -18.02
CA ARG A 198 18.35 -8.66 -16.66
C ARG A 198 18.02 -10.15 -16.53
N ASN A 199 17.59 -10.82 -17.60
CA ASN A 199 17.35 -12.26 -17.62
C ASN A 199 18.58 -13.08 -18.07
N SER A 200 19.70 -12.43 -18.42
CA SER A 200 20.96 -13.09 -18.79
C SER A 200 22.15 -12.26 -18.27
N LYS A 201 22.19 -12.05 -16.95
CA LYS A 201 23.11 -11.10 -16.29
C LYS A 201 24.58 -11.53 -16.30
N SER A 202 24.88 -12.83 -16.29
CA SER A 202 26.28 -13.25 -16.15
C SER A 202 27.13 -12.73 -17.32
N LYS A 203 28.28 -12.14 -17.01
CA LYS A 203 29.18 -11.48 -17.97
C LYS A 203 28.53 -10.34 -18.74
N THR A 204 27.74 -9.50 -18.05
CA THR A 204 27.19 -8.27 -18.63
C THR A 204 27.69 -7.05 -17.87
N PHE A 205 27.78 -5.91 -18.56
CA PHE A 205 27.99 -4.61 -17.94
C PHE A 205 27.27 -3.51 -18.71
N GLY A 206 27.15 -2.33 -18.11
CA GLY A 206 26.60 -1.15 -18.76
C GLY A 206 26.52 0.03 -17.82
N HIS A 207 25.97 1.14 -18.30
CA HIS A 207 25.75 2.33 -17.50
C HIS A 207 24.80 2.06 -16.34
N ALA A 208 25.05 2.75 -15.22
CA ALA A 208 24.23 2.65 -14.04
C ALA A 208 22.80 3.15 -14.29
N PRO A 209 21.76 2.35 -14.01
CA PRO A 209 20.37 2.78 -14.12
C PRO A 209 19.97 3.57 -12.88
N PHE A 210 19.49 4.79 -13.06
CA PHE A 210 19.12 5.72 -12.00
C PHE A 210 17.65 6.11 -12.04
N THR A 211 17.15 6.52 -10.88
CA THR A 211 15.86 7.21 -10.71
C THR A 211 16.04 8.74 -10.76
N PHE A 212 16.69 9.23 -11.82
CA PHE A 212 16.85 10.66 -12.07
C PHE A 212 15.89 11.12 -13.17
N LYS A 213 15.25 12.27 -12.96
CA LYS A 213 14.30 12.86 -13.92
C LYS A 213 14.59 14.34 -14.05
N ASN A 214 14.87 14.78 -15.28
CA ASN A 214 15.24 16.17 -15.59
C ASN A 214 16.39 16.70 -14.70
N GLY A 215 17.42 15.87 -14.47
CA GLY A 215 18.62 16.23 -13.69
C GLY A 215 18.39 16.28 -12.17
N LYS A 216 17.23 15.86 -11.68
CA LYS A 216 16.89 15.84 -10.26
C LYS A 216 16.66 14.42 -9.78
N ARG A 217 16.88 14.19 -8.47
CA ARG A 217 16.43 12.97 -7.81
C ARG A 217 14.92 12.84 -7.95
N ASP A 218 14.49 11.76 -8.59
CA ASP A 218 13.11 11.33 -8.53
C ASP A 218 13.00 10.24 -7.47
N THR A 219 11.97 10.30 -6.64
CA THR A 219 11.73 9.31 -5.58
C THR A 219 10.24 9.02 -5.53
N PRO A 220 9.80 8.00 -4.78
CA PRO A 220 8.39 7.73 -4.62
C PRO A 220 7.70 8.88 -3.86
N ALA A 221 8.45 9.59 -3.01
CA ALA A 221 8.01 10.78 -2.30
C ALA A 221 7.84 12.01 -3.22
N ASN A 222 8.44 12.04 -4.40
CA ASN A 222 8.13 13.02 -5.42
C ASN A 222 7.02 12.50 -6.36
N ALA A 223 7.26 11.34 -6.97
CA ALA A 223 6.45 10.81 -8.06
C ALA A 223 5.04 10.37 -7.65
N PHE A 224 4.86 9.78 -6.45
CA PHE A 224 3.56 9.31 -5.99
C PHE A 224 2.90 10.26 -4.99
N TRP A 225 3.64 10.85 -4.05
CA TRP A 225 3.05 11.81 -3.10
C TRP A 225 2.49 13.06 -3.80
N GLY A 226 3.18 13.59 -4.81
CA GLY A 226 2.71 14.76 -5.58
C GLY A 226 1.24 14.65 -6.01
N PRO A 227 0.86 13.67 -6.85
CA PRO A 227 -0.53 13.47 -7.23
C PRO A 227 -1.42 13.00 -6.07
N MET A 228 -0.93 12.11 -5.20
CA MET A 228 -1.70 11.56 -4.07
C MET A 228 -2.13 12.64 -3.06
N SER A 229 -1.31 13.67 -2.84
CA SER A 229 -1.53 14.73 -1.85
C SER A 229 -2.74 15.61 -2.13
N THR A 230 -3.25 15.58 -3.36
CA THR A 230 -4.47 16.31 -3.76
C THR A 230 -5.76 15.59 -3.35
N ARG A 231 -5.68 14.33 -2.94
CA ARG A 231 -6.84 13.49 -2.61
C ARG A 231 -7.27 13.71 -1.15
N SER A 232 -8.57 13.89 -0.92
CA SER A 232 -9.12 14.16 0.42
C SER A 232 -9.13 12.94 1.35
N ASN A 233 -9.01 11.73 0.80
CA ASN A 233 -9.00 10.46 1.53
C ASN A 233 -7.60 10.01 1.98
N VAL A 234 -6.56 10.84 1.81
CA VAL A 234 -5.18 10.53 2.22
C VAL A 234 -4.62 11.56 3.17
N LYS A 235 -3.92 11.09 4.20
CA LYS A 235 -3.19 11.94 5.13
C LYS A 235 -1.78 11.40 5.37
N LEU A 236 -0.77 12.25 5.24
CA LEU A 236 0.60 11.95 5.65
C LEU A 236 0.93 12.74 6.92
N LEU A 237 1.35 12.02 7.96
CA LEU A 237 1.87 12.60 9.19
C LEU A 237 3.36 12.30 9.31
N THR A 238 4.16 13.36 9.43
CA THR A 238 5.61 13.29 9.69
C THR A 238 5.90 13.48 11.17
N GLY A 239 7.08 13.07 11.63
CA GLY A 239 7.38 13.06 13.07
C GLY A 239 6.47 12.11 13.86
N ALA A 240 5.86 11.13 13.20
CA ALA A 240 4.89 10.19 13.74
C ALA A 240 5.52 8.78 13.80
N LYS A 241 6.33 8.55 14.84
CA LYS A 241 6.99 7.26 15.07
C LYS A 241 5.99 6.27 15.68
N VAL A 242 5.64 5.25 14.93
CA VAL A 242 4.79 4.15 15.41
C VAL A 242 5.56 3.32 16.43
N ASP A 243 4.95 3.11 17.59
CA ASP A 243 5.51 2.34 18.69
C ASP A 243 5.02 0.88 18.64
N PHE A 244 3.70 0.69 18.48
CA PHE A 244 3.10 -0.64 18.36
C PHE A 244 1.69 -0.61 17.74
N ILE A 245 1.21 -1.78 17.31
CA ILE A 245 -0.12 -2.05 16.76
C ILE A 245 -1.08 -2.42 17.89
N LEU A 246 -2.25 -1.79 17.90
CA LEU A 246 -3.37 -2.18 18.76
C LEU A 246 -4.07 -3.42 18.20
N ARG A 247 -4.41 -4.37 19.07
CA ARG A 247 -4.99 -5.66 18.67
C ARG A 247 -6.24 -6.01 19.45
N ALA A 248 -7.14 -6.73 18.78
CA ALA A 248 -8.18 -7.53 19.40
C ALA A 248 -7.71 -9.00 19.51
N ALA A 249 -8.35 -9.75 20.42
CA ALA A 249 -8.13 -11.19 20.54
C ALA A 249 -8.34 -11.91 19.19
N GLY A 250 -7.58 -12.97 18.94
CA GLY A 250 -7.66 -13.74 17.70
C GLY A 250 -6.88 -13.15 16.51
N GLY A 251 -5.97 -12.19 16.75
CA GLY A 251 -5.04 -11.74 15.72
C GLY A 251 -5.63 -10.74 14.73
N LYS A 252 -6.35 -9.72 15.22
CA LYS A 252 -6.86 -8.62 14.38
C LYS A 252 -6.32 -7.29 14.89
N ALA A 253 -5.70 -6.51 14.02
CA ALA A 253 -5.31 -5.13 14.32
C ALA A 253 -6.53 -4.21 14.33
N THR A 254 -6.57 -3.29 15.28
CA THR A 254 -7.64 -2.28 15.46
C THR A 254 -7.13 -0.85 15.32
N GLY A 255 -5.82 -0.66 15.20
CA GLY A 255 -5.18 0.64 15.12
C GLY A 255 -3.69 0.56 15.42
N VAL A 256 -3.06 1.71 15.65
CA VAL A 256 -1.67 1.83 16.08
C VAL A 256 -1.53 2.91 17.15
N ILE A 257 -0.53 2.75 18.00
CA ILE A 257 -0.03 3.80 18.90
C ILE A 257 1.26 4.37 18.31
N TYR A 258 1.36 5.70 18.30
CA TYR A 258 2.54 6.43 17.86
C TYR A 258 2.87 7.57 18.83
N ASN A 259 4.12 8.05 18.78
CA ASN A 259 4.63 9.14 19.60
C ASN A 259 4.34 9.02 21.11
N GLY A 260 4.44 7.80 21.66
CA GLY A 260 4.33 7.57 23.10
C GLY A 260 2.92 7.65 23.68
N GLY A 261 1.87 7.57 22.85
CA GLY A 261 0.50 7.48 23.35
C GLY A 261 -0.60 7.96 22.41
N THR A 262 -0.26 8.50 21.24
CA THR A 262 -1.28 8.96 20.28
C THR A 262 -1.83 7.77 19.51
N GLN A 263 -3.16 7.66 19.42
CA GLN A 263 -3.82 6.56 18.74
C GLN A 263 -4.31 6.95 17.34
N ALA A 264 -4.08 6.08 16.37
CA ALA A 264 -4.79 6.06 15.09
C ALA A 264 -5.59 4.76 14.97
N THR A 265 -6.87 4.84 14.63
CA THR A 265 -7.81 3.71 14.72
C THR A 265 -8.22 3.24 13.33
N LEU A 266 -8.34 1.92 13.16
CA LEU A 266 -8.84 1.31 11.94
C LEU A 266 -10.38 1.27 11.92
N SER A 267 -10.95 1.40 10.73
CA SER A 267 -12.34 1.01 10.48
C SER A 267 -12.52 -0.50 10.69
N ALA A 268 -13.76 -0.98 10.76
CA ALA A 268 -14.06 -2.41 10.96
C ALA A 268 -13.46 -3.33 9.87
N ARG A 269 -13.29 -2.78 8.66
CA ARG A 269 -12.72 -3.43 7.47
C ARG A 269 -11.25 -3.09 7.24
N GLY A 270 -10.65 -2.29 8.12
CA GLY A 270 -9.34 -1.70 7.91
C GLY A 270 -8.18 -2.66 8.12
N ALA A 271 -7.01 -2.28 7.60
CA ALA A 271 -5.77 -3.04 7.69
C ALA A 271 -4.55 -2.15 8.01
N VAL A 272 -3.53 -2.75 8.61
CA VAL A 272 -2.20 -2.13 8.78
C VAL A 272 -1.27 -2.63 7.69
N ILE A 273 -0.52 -1.70 7.08
CA ILE A 273 0.53 -1.97 6.11
C ILE A 273 1.86 -1.62 6.75
N MET A 274 2.69 -2.62 7.00
CA MET A 274 4.04 -2.48 7.54
C MET A 274 5.02 -2.16 6.43
N ALA A 275 5.47 -0.91 6.39
CA ALA A 275 6.45 -0.38 5.45
C ALA A 275 7.58 0.37 6.17
N ALA A 276 7.91 -0.05 7.41
CA ALA A 276 8.91 0.59 8.25
C ALA A 276 10.35 0.22 7.86
N GLY A 277 10.50 -0.68 6.89
CA GLY A 277 11.77 -1.20 6.40
C GLY A 277 12.18 -2.48 7.12
N ALA A 278 13.08 -3.24 6.50
CA ALA A 278 13.49 -4.57 6.96
C ALA A 278 14.01 -4.59 8.40
N LEU A 279 14.53 -3.48 8.94
CA LEU A 279 15.05 -3.45 10.31
C LEU A 279 14.06 -2.91 11.34
N SER A 280 13.02 -2.19 10.94
CA SER A 280 12.05 -1.59 11.87
C SER A 280 10.67 -2.25 11.83
N THR A 281 10.29 -2.88 10.73
CA THR A 281 9.08 -3.71 10.65
C THR A 281 9.06 -4.81 11.72
N PRO A 282 10.10 -5.66 11.88
CA PRO A 282 10.13 -6.64 12.97
C PRO A 282 10.13 -6.00 14.37
N LYS A 283 10.75 -4.83 14.54
CA LYS A 283 10.73 -4.08 15.81
C LYS A 283 9.30 -3.75 16.23
N VAL A 284 8.53 -3.13 15.33
CA VAL A 284 7.14 -2.73 15.61
C VAL A 284 6.28 -3.98 15.85
N LEU A 285 6.44 -5.03 15.05
CA LEU A 285 5.70 -6.28 15.25
C LEU A 285 5.96 -6.89 16.64
N ILE A 286 7.23 -7.03 17.05
CA ILE A 286 7.60 -7.57 18.35
C ILE A 286 7.05 -6.69 19.48
N GLN A 287 7.20 -5.36 19.40
CA GLN A 287 6.62 -4.43 20.38
C GLN A 287 5.09 -4.48 20.43
N SER A 288 4.45 -4.96 19.36
CA SER A 288 3.00 -5.17 19.30
C SER A 288 2.54 -6.48 19.93
N GLY A 289 3.44 -7.34 20.42
CA GLY A 289 3.09 -8.68 20.88
C GLY A 289 2.94 -9.70 19.74
N ILE A 290 3.55 -9.43 18.57
CA ILE A 290 3.59 -10.32 17.41
C ILE A 290 5.05 -10.72 17.13
N GLY A 291 5.45 -11.93 17.48
CA GLY A 291 6.83 -12.34 17.29
C GLY A 291 7.26 -13.61 18.04
N PRO A 292 8.57 -13.87 18.17
CA PRO A 292 9.09 -15.06 18.82
C PRO A 292 8.76 -15.05 20.32
N SER A 293 8.30 -16.18 20.87
CA SER A 293 7.92 -16.27 22.29
C SER A 293 9.05 -15.85 23.23
N SER A 294 10.31 -16.10 22.89
CA SER A 294 11.46 -15.67 23.69
C SER A 294 11.57 -14.14 23.81
N GLN A 295 11.33 -13.42 22.72
CA GLN A 295 11.31 -11.97 22.68
C GLN A 295 10.08 -11.41 23.43
N LEU A 296 8.91 -12.00 23.20
CA LEU A 296 7.67 -11.55 23.85
C LEU A 296 7.71 -11.76 25.37
N SER A 297 8.17 -12.92 25.83
CA SER A 297 8.36 -13.19 27.27
C SER A 297 9.37 -12.25 27.91
N MET A 298 10.49 -11.98 27.23
CA MET A 298 11.51 -11.05 27.71
C MET A 298 10.94 -9.64 27.89
N LEU A 299 10.18 -9.14 26.91
CA LEU A 299 9.62 -7.80 26.96
C LEU A 299 8.42 -7.67 27.92
N ASN A 300 7.64 -8.72 28.11
CA ASN A 300 6.49 -8.68 29.03
C ASN A 300 6.90 -8.54 30.50
N GLY A 301 8.10 -9.00 30.86
CA GLY A 301 8.67 -8.77 32.19
C GLY A 301 9.23 -7.35 32.39
N ARG A 302 9.08 -6.45 31.40
CA ARG A 302 9.71 -5.12 31.38
C ARG A 302 8.66 -4.01 31.24
N ASN A 303 8.89 -2.91 31.95
CA ASN A 303 8.13 -1.69 31.76
C ASN A 303 8.45 -1.05 30.39
N GLY A 304 7.48 -0.34 29.80
CA GLY A 304 7.67 0.41 28.54
C GLY A 304 7.29 -0.35 27.26
N PHE A 305 6.83 -1.60 27.34
CA PHE A 305 6.39 -2.40 26.19
C PHE A 305 4.88 -2.70 26.24
N ALA A 306 4.05 -1.66 26.37
CA ALA A 306 2.60 -1.79 26.53
C ALA A 306 1.92 -2.63 25.42
N GLY A 307 2.47 -2.60 24.20
CA GLY A 307 1.95 -3.42 23.10
C GLY A 307 2.14 -4.93 23.30
N VAL A 308 3.11 -5.37 24.09
CA VAL A 308 3.34 -6.79 24.41
C VAL A 308 2.35 -7.27 25.48
N SER A 309 1.98 -6.40 26.43
CA SER A 309 1.08 -6.71 27.54
C SER A 309 -0.40 -6.43 27.24
N GLN A 310 -0.78 -6.32 25.96
CA GLN A 310 -2.17 -6.13 25.56
C GLN A 310 -3.05 -7.30 25.99
N ALA A 311 -4.28 -7.02 26.46
CA ALA A 311 -5.27 -8.03 26.84
C ALA A 311 -5.65 -9.01 25.70
N ALA A 312 -5.36 -8.64 24.45
CA ALA A 312 -5.51 -9.50 23.28
C ALA A 312 -4.61 -10.74 23.27
N GLY A 313 -3.65 -10.86 24.20
CA GLY A 313 -2.66 -11.93 24.24
C GLY A 313 -1.57 -11.80 23.18
N TRP A 314 -0.72 -12.79 23.02
CA TRP A 314 0.36 -12.79 22.02
C TRP A 314 -0.04 -13.49 20.73
N VAL A 315 0.55 -13.04 19.62
CA VAL A 315 0.55 -13.76 18.35
C VAL A 315 1.96 -14.31 18.14
N VAL A 316 2.12 -15.60 18.44
CA VAL A 316 3.43 -16.25 18.35
C VAL A 316 3.77 -16.49 16.88
N ASN A 317 4.81 -15.80 16.42
CA ASN A 317 5.39 -15.97 15.08
C ASN A 317 6.91 -15.97 15.24
N GLY A 318 7.49 -17.16 15.28
CA GLY A 318 8.92 -17.38 15.54
C GLY A 318 9.87 -16.79 14.49
N ASN A 319 9.33 -16.39 13.32
CA ASN A 319 10.11 -15.93 12.18
C ASN A 319 10.20 -14.40 12.08
N VAL A 320 9.45 -13.64 12.90
CA VAL A 320 9.60 -12.17 12.95
C VAL A 320 11.01 -11.84 13.45
N GLY A 321 11.72 -11.03 12.67
CA GLY A 321 13.11 -10.63 12.92
C GLY A 321 14.15 -11.64 12.45
N ARG A 322 13.76 -12.86 12.05
CA ARG A 322 14.65 -13.95 11.60
C ARG A 322 15.03 -13.84 10.13
N ASN A 323 16.05 -14.59 9.72
CA ASN A 323 16.50 -14.66 8.33
C ASN A 323 16.94 -13.31 7.74
N LEU A 324 17.33 -12.36 8.59
CA LEU A 324 17.84 -11.07 8.14
C LEU A 324 19.11 -11.30 7.31
N PHE A 325 19.15 -10.72 6.12
CA PHE A 325 20.35 -10.64 5.28
C PHE A 325 20.59 -9.18 4.86
N ASP A 326 21.81 -8.93 4.42
CA ASP A 326 22.22 -7.76 3.64
C ASP A 326 23.15 -8.25 2.54
N THR A 327 23.36 -7.45 1.49
CA THR A 327 24.38 -7.73 0.48
C THR A 327 25.76 -7.59 1.11
N ASN A 328 26.68 -8.52 0.82
CA ASN A 328 28.07 -8.38 1.25
C ASN A 328 28.82 -7.46 0.29
N VAL A 329 29.62 -6.52 0.79
CA VAL A 329 30.41 -5.59 -0.03
C VAL A 329 31.86 -5.45 0.43
N VAL A 330 32.77 -5.25 -0.51
CA VAL A 330 34.11 -4.69 -0.29
C VAL A 330 34.41 -3.60 -1.31
N PHE A 331 35.24 -2.62 -0.95
CA PHE A 331 35.55 -1.45 -1.79
C PHE A 331 36.99 -1.52 -2.33
N ALA A 332 37.17 -2.09 -3.52
CA ALA A 332 38.47 -2.23 -4.17
C ALA A 332 38.86 -0.93 -4.88
N SER A 333 39.88 -0.23 -4.39
CA SER A 333 40.37 1.01 -4.99
C SER A 333 41.55 0.76 -5.91
N PHE A 334 41.56 1.44 -7.06
CA PHE A 334 42.59 1.35 -8.08
C PHE A 334 43.06 2.75 -8.46
N SER A 335 44.32 2.88 -8.88
CA SER A 335 44.77 4.04 -9.66
C SER A 335 45.08 3.63 -11.09
N HIS A 336 44.94 4.58 -12.01
CA HIS A 336 45.24 4.34 -13.42
C HIS A 336 45.69 5.67 -14.08
N PRO A 337 46.68 5.66 -14.99
CA PRO A 337 47.17 6.88 -15.64
C PRO A 337 46.11 7.67 -16.41
N GLN A 338 45.09 6.98 -16.95
CA GLN A 338 43.96 7.61 -17.66
C GLN A 338 42.79 7.99 -16.75
N MET A 339 42.89 7.75 -15.43
CA MET A 339 41.82 8.12 -14.51
C MET A 339 41.92 9.60 -14.16
N SER A 340 40.80 10.31 -14.22
CA SER A 340 40.62 11.63 -13.63
C SER A 340 39.44 11.57 -12.67
N SER A 341 39.72 11.58 -11.37
CA SER A 341 38.70 11.39 -10.34
C SER A 341 37.78 12.60 -10.22
N PHE A 342 36.48 12.36 -10.15
CA PHE A 342 35.50 13.38 -9.81
C PHE A 342 35.04 13.21 -8.36
N GLN A 343 35.28 14.22 -7.52
CA GLN A 343 35.01 14.18 -6.08
C GLN A 343 33.82 15.09 -5.75
N TYR A 344 32.63 14.52 -5.59
CA TYR A 344 31.40 15.27 -5.32
C TYR A 344 31.49 16.14 -4.05
N LYS A 345 32.12 15.63 -2.99
CA LYS A 345 32.32 16.34 -1.71
C LYS A 345 33.11 17.66 -1.82
N THR A 346 33.93 17.83 -2.86
CA THR A 346 34.70 19.07 -3.06
C THR A 346 33.85 20.21 -3.60
N LYS A 347 32.64 19.90 -4.11
CA LYS A 347 31.69 20.87 -4.67
C LYS A 347 32.32 21.87 -5.65
N PRO A 348 32.92 21.39 -6.77
CA PRO A 348 33.57 22.29 -7.72
C PRO A 348 32.59 23.34 -8.22
N SER A 349 32.95 24.62 -8.12
CA SER A 349 32.06 25.74 -8.45
C SER A 349 31.56 25.68 -9.89
N TRP A 350 32.40 25.25 -10.84
CA TRP A 350 32.01 25.07 -12.25
C TRP A 350 30.94 23.99 -12.43
N ALA A 351 30.98 22.90 -11.65
CA ALA A 351 30.03 21.80 -11.76
C ALA A 351 28.68 22.20 -11.16
N ILE A 352 28.71 22.92 -10.04
CA ILE A 352 27.52 23.54 -9.45
C ILE A 352 26.93 24.59 -10.40
N ASP A 353 27.75 25.45 -11.00
CA ASP A 353 27.26 26.46 -11.94
C ASP A 353 26.60 25.83 -13.16
N GLN A 354 27.24 24.83 -13.77
CA GLN A 354 26.64 24.07 -14.87
C GLN A 354 25.28 23.47 -14.47
N TYR A 355 25.22 22.82 -13.30
CA TYR A 355 23.98 22.24 -12.79
C TYR A 355 22.90 23.31 -12.55
N MET A 356 23.22 24.37 -11.84
CA MET A 356 22.24 25.36 -11.38
C MET A 356 21.79 26.32 -12.47
N ASN A 357 22.67 26.61 -13.44
CA ASN A 357 22.46 27.68 -14.42
C ASN A 357 22.39 27.20 -15.88
N GLN A 358 22.72 25.93 -16.17
CA GLN A 358 22.70 25.36 -17.52
C GLN A 358 21.75 24.15 -17.61
N GLY A 359 20.57 24.29 -16.99
CA GLY A 359 19.46 23.35 -17.15
C GLY A 359 19.62 22.01 -16.41
N PHE A 360 20.22 22.01 -15.21
CA PHE A 360 20.46 20.80 -14.41
C PHE A 360 21.32 19.75 -15.12
N THR A 361 22.28 20.20 -15.93
CA THR A 361 23.22 19.35 -16.66
C THR A 361 24.55 19.21 -15.91
N GLY A 362 25.43 18.32 -16.38
CA GLY A 362 26.76 18.15 -15.81
C GLY A 362 26.89 17.00 -14.81
N PRO A 363 28.07 16.85 -14.19
CA PRO A 363 28.34 15.77 -13.22
C PRO A 363 27.36 15.75 -12.04
N PHE A 364 26.94 16.92 -11.56
CA PHE A 364 26.01 17.07 -10.42
C PHE A 364 24.58 16.58 -10.70
N ALA A 365 24.26 16.24 -11.95
CA ALA A 365 23.02 15.55 -12.32
C ALA A 365 23.06 14.03 -12.04
N SER A 366 24.17 13.49 -11.53
CA SER A 366 24.33 12.10 -11.10
C SER A 366 24.87 12.01 -9.66
N SER A 367 24.83 10.81 -9.07
CA SER A 367 25.32 10.51 -7.71
C SER A 367 26.68 9.80 -7.69
N GLY A 368 27.30 9.55 -8.85
CA GLY A 368 28.66 9.01 -8.95
C GLY A 368 28.83 7.64 -9.59
N PRO A 369 27.98 6.61 -9.35
CA PRO A 369 28.13 5.33 -10.05
C PRO A 369 28.10 5.49 -11.58
N THR A 370 29.08 4.94 -12.28
CA THR A 370 29.15 5.08 -13.76
C THR A 370 28.89 3.78 -14.48
N LEU A 371 29.33 2.66 -13.92
CA LEU A 371 29.23 1.33 -14.52
C LEU A 371 28.70 0.32 -13.50
N ILE A 372 27.80 -0.55 -13.95
CA ILE A 372 27.38 -1.75 -13.26
C ILE A 372 27.82 -2.96 -14.08
N SER A 373 28.35 -4.00 -13.43
CA SER A 373 28.59 -5.29 -14.07
C SER A 373 28.09 -6.44 -13.21
N TYR A 374 27.81 -7.57 -13.86
CA TYR A 374 27.32 -8.79 -13.22
C TYR A 374 28.12 -10.02 -13.69
N GLU A 375 28.36 -10.94 -12.77
CA GLU A 375 28.89 -12.26 -13.06
C GLU A 375 28.24 -13.28 -12.13
N ASN A 376 27.93 -14.46 -12.65
CA ASN A 376 27.44 -15.58 -11.84
C ASN A 376 28.31 -16.80 -12.12
N TYR A 377 28.81 -17.44 -11.06
CA TYR A 377 29.54 -18.70 -11.16
C TYR A 377 29.54 -19.45 -9.83
N ASP A 378 29.92 -20.74 -9.89
CA ASP A 378 29.96 -21.60 -8.73
C ASP A 378 31.23 -21.38 -7.89
N VAL A 379 31.03 -21.27 -6.59
CA VAL A 379 32.11 -21.29 -5.59
C VAL A 379 31.76 -22.33 -4.54
N GLN A 380 32.63 -23.34 -4.42
CA GLN A 380 32.46 -24.44 -3.47
C GLN A 380 31.07 -25.12 -3.55
N GLY A 381 30.61 -25.38 -4.78
CA GLY A 381 29.38 -26.14 -5.06
C GLY A 381 28.07 -25.34 -4.96
N ARG A 382 28.13 -24.01 -4.89
CA ARG A 382 26.95 -23.12 -4.92
C ARG A 382 27.19 -21.96 -5.91
N THR A 383 26.17 -21.65 -6.71
CA THR A 383 26.17 -20.47 -7.58
C THR A 383 26.01 -19.18 -6.77
N TYR A 384 26.94 -18.24 -6.96
CA TYR A 384 26.87 -16.89 -6.42
C TYR A 384 26.56 -15.87 -7.50
N GLU A 385 25.80 -14.83 -7.13
CA GLU A 385 25.48 -13.68 -7.96
C GLU A 385 26.35 -12.50 -7.53
N PHE A 386 27.25 -12.08 -8.40
CA PHE A 386 28.19 -11.00 -8.14
C PHE A 386 27.79 -9.74 -8.90
N GLN A 387 28.07 -8.59 -8.30
CA GLN A 387 27.92 -7.28 -8.93
C GLN A 387 29.16 -6.45 -8.67
N SER A 388 29.59 -5.65 -9.65
CA SER A 388 30.50 -4.52 -9.42
C SER A 388 29.79 -3.20 -9.68
N THR A 389 30.15 -2.17 -8.94
CA THR A 389 29.74 -0.78 -9.19
C THR A 389 30.97 0.11 -9.21
N ALA A 390 31.23 0.75 -10.35
CA ALA A 390 32.34 1.67 -10.51
C ALA A 390 31.97 3.08 -10.04
N LEU A 391 32.78 3.62 -9.14
CA LEU A 391 32.67 4.97 -8.58
C LEU A 391 33.73 5.89 -9.19
N THR A 392 33.54 7.20 -9.07
CA THR A 392 34.38 8.22 -9.73
C THR A 392 35.66 8.59 -8.98
N ASN A 393 35.89 8.02 -7.80
CA ASN A 393 36.98 8.38 -6.89
C ASN A 393 37.38 7.16 -6.04
N GLY A 394 38.54 7.25 -5.37
CA GLY A 394 39.00 6.24 -4.42
C GLY A 394 38.18 6.22 -3.12
N PHE A 395 38.22 5.11 -2.39
CA PHE A 395 37.51 4.92 -1.13
C PHE A 395 38.44 5.15 0.08
N GLY A 396 37.88 5.64 1.19
CA GLY A 396 38.62 5.88 2.43
C GLY A 396 39.78 6.87 2.24
N GLU A 397 40.99 6.46 2.60
CA GLU A 397 42.20 7.28 2.47
C GLU A 397 42.57 7.64 1.01
N PHE A 398 42.01 6.94 0.01
CA PHE A 398 42.26 7.22 -1.40
C PHE A 398 41.31 8.27 -2.00
N ASN A 399 40.35 8.76 -1.23
CA ASN A 399 39.31 9.68 -1.71
C ASN A 399 39.86 10.98 -2.32
N THR A 400 40.99 11.47 -1.82
CA THR A 400 41.62 12.72 -2.28
C THR A 400 42.54 12.53 -3.49
N ARG A 401 42.85 11.29 -3.88
CA ARG A 401 43.66 11.03 -5.07
C ARG A 401 42.88 11.43 -6.32
N THR A 402 43.57 12.07 -7.26
CA THR A 402 42.99 12.59 -8.50
C THR A 402 43.01 11.58 -9.65
N ASN A 403 43.67 10.44 -9.47
CA ASN A 403 43.82 9.37 -10.47
C ASN A 403 43.31 8.02 -9.94
N ALA A 404 42.38 8.04 -9.00
CA ALA A 404 41.84 6.84 -8.36
C ALA A 404 40.35 6.61 -8.66
N LEU A 405 39.96 5.35 -8.74
CA LEU A 405 38.56 4.93 -8.77
C LEU A 405 38.35 3.78 -7.78
N THR A 406 37.09 3.49 -7.46
CA THR A 406 36.70 2.35 -6.64
C THR A 406 35.71 1.47 -7.37
N LEU A 407 35.92 0.17 -7.28
CA LEU A 407 34.91 -0.84 -7.57
C LEU A 407 34.33 -1.34 -6.25
N ALA A 408 33.06 -1.05 -5.99
CA ALA A 408 32.31 -1.73 -4.95
C ALA A 408 31.93 -3.11 -5.47
N LEU A 409 32.44 -4.16 -4.83
CA LEU A 409 32.26 -5.55 -5.22
C LEU A 409 31.25 -6.19 -4.28
N TYR A 410 30.22 -6.80 -4.85
CA TYR A 410 29.07 -7.32 -4.11
C TYR A 410 28.89 -8.81 -4.30
N VAL A 411 28.45 -9.49 -3.24
CA VAL A 411 27.76 -10.79 -3.32
C VAL A 411 26.29 -10.54 -2.99
N ASN A 412 25.42 -10.66 -3.99
CA ASN A 412 24.01 -10.26 -3.90
C ASN A 412 23.11 -11.32 -3.25
N ASN A 413 23.50 -12.59 -3.28
CA ASN A 413 22.74 -13.72 -2.71
C ASN A 413 23.54 -14.47 -1.61
N PRO A 414 24.06 -13.76 -0.60
CA PRO A 414 24.91 -14.36 0.43
C PRO A 414 24.15 -15.44 1.19
N GLU A 415 24.87 -16.41 1.72
CA GLU A 415 24.30 -17.47 2.57
C GLU A 415 24.07 -16.99 4.01
N SER A 416 24.89 -16.05 4.45
CA SER A 416 24.87 -15.55 5.81
C SER A 416 23.50 -14.98 6.16
N ARG A 417 23.00 -15.37 7.34
CA ARG A 417 21.77 -14.88 7.95
C ARG A 417 22.02 -14.50 9.40
N THR A 418 21.21 -13.57 9.89
CA THR A 418 21.16 -13.20 11.30
C THR A 418 19.71 -12.92 11.73
N ALA A 419 19.53 -12.45 12.96
CA ALA A 419 18.25 -12.03 13.48
C ALA A 419 18.34 -10.65 14.14
N SER A 420 17.31 -9.85 13.93
CA SER A 420 17.06 -8.61 14.66
C SER A 420 16.13 -8.89 15.85
N GLY A 421 16.33 -8.17 16.95
CA GLY A 421 15.59 -8.40 18.18
C GLY A 421 15.96 -7.42 19.29
N PHE A 422 15.21 -7.45 20.38
CA PHE A 422 15.56 -6.77 21.61
C PHE A 422 16.57 -7.59 22.42
N ASP A 423 17.54 -6.89 23.01
CA ASP A 423 18.43 -7.46 24.01
C ASP A 423 17.76 -7.51 25.40
N GLY A 424 18.45 -8.14 26.35
CA GLY A 424 18.00 -8.23 27.75
C GLY A 424 17.84 -6.89 28.45
N ASN A 425 18.31 -5.78 27.86
CA ASN A 425 18.16 -4.39 28.31
C ASN A 425 17.01 -3.65 27.63
N GLY A 426 16.29 -4.28 26.69
CA GLY A 426 15.19 -3.67 25.94
C GLY A 426 15.67 -2.75 24.83
N ASN A 427 16.95 -2.80 24.45
CA ASN A 427 17.46 -2.07 23.30
C ASN A 427 17.22 -2.87 22.04
N TRP A 428 16.82 -2.20 20.96
CA TRP A 428 16.72 -2.83 19.66
C TRP A 428 18.10 -3.04 19.05
N LYS A 429 18.34 -4.28 18.62
CA LYS A 429 19.58 -4.78 18.01
C LYS A 429 19.28 -5.32 16.62
N VAL A 430 20.07 -4.92 15.64
CA VAL A 430 19.94 -5.43 14.26
C VAL A 430 20.65 -6.77 14.11
N PHE A 431 21.81 -6.93 14.75
CA PHE A 431 22.68 -8.09 14.63
C PHE A 431 22.67 -8.92 15.93
N ASN A 432 21.46 -9.18 16.44
CA ASN A 432 21.25 -9.83 17.74
C ASN A 432 21.81 -11.26 17.79
N GLU A 433 22.03 -11.89 16.63
CA GLU A 433 22.62 -13.23 16.49
C GLU A 433 23.88 -13.24 15.61
N GLY A 434 24.68 -12.19 15.73
CA GLY A 434 25.95 -12.02 15.03
C GLY A 434 25.82 -11.30 13.69
N THR A 435 26.97 -11.05 13.06
CA THR A 435 27.06 -10.32 11.80
C THR A 435 26.51 -11.13 10.61
N PRO A 436 25.79 -10.51 9.66
CA PRO A 436 25.43 -11.14 8.39
C PRO A 436 26.58 -11.07 7.36
N TYR A 437 27.70 -10.42 7.67
CA TYR A 437 28.76 -10.17 6.70
C TYR A 437 29.86 -11.23 6.75
N PHE A 438 29.94 -12.05 5.70
CA PHE A 438 30.93 -13.14 5.56
C PHE A 438 30.94 -14.12 6.74
N ARG A 439 29.75 -14.46 7.27
CA ARG A 439 29.60 -15.39 8.40
C ARG A 439 29.91 -16.83 7.98
N THR A 440 29.62 -17.20 6.75
CA THR A 440 29.97 -18.52 6.20
C THR A 440 31.33 -18.49 5.51
N ASN A 441 32.08 -19.59 5.59
CA ASN A 441 33.35 -19.73 4.87
C ASN A 441 33.16 -19.64 3.34
N ARG A 442 32.00 -20.07 2.83
CA ARG A 442 31.68 -19.99 1.40
C ARG A 442 31.38 -18.56 0.95
N ASP A 443 30.70 -17.73 1.75
CA ASP A 443 30.50 -16.31 1.42
C ASP A 443 31.83 -15.57 1.34
N LEU A 444 32.74 -15.85 2.28
CA LEU A 444 34.09 -15.30 2.26
C LEU A 444 34.85 -15.76 1.02
N ALA A 445 34.84 -17.06 0.73
CA ALA A 445 35.51 -17.63 -0.44
C ALA A 445 34.93 -17.07 -1.76
N ALA A 446 33.62 -16.84 -1.82
CA ALA A 446 32.96 -16.24 -2.97
C ALA A 446 33.48 -14.82 -3.22
N MET A 447 33.52 -13.98 -2.19
CA MET A 447 34.04 -12.61 -2.32
C MET A 447 35.54 -12.59 -2.64
N GLN A 448 36.34 -13.45 -2.01
CA GLN A 448 37.77 -13.58 -2.33
C GLN A 448 37.98 -13.93 -3.80
N SER A 449 37.26 -14.93 -4.29
CA SER A 449 37.34 -15.35 -5.69
C SER A 449 36.95 -14.22 -6.65
N TYR A 450 35.90 -13.48 -6.34
CA TYR A 450 35.43 -12.38 -7.18
C TYR A 450 36.39 -11.18 -7.17
N ALA A 451 36.92 -10.83 -6.00
CA ALA A 451 37.93 -9.79 -5.86
C ALA A 451 39.21 -10.12 -6.62
N GLN A 452 39.74 -11.35 -6.49
CA GLN A 452 40.93 -11.81 -7.22
C GLN A 452 40.75 -11.70 -8.74
N ARG A 453 39.61 -12.18 -9.26
CA ARG A 453 39.28 -12.08 -10.69
C ARG A 453 39.22 -10.63 -11.17
N THR A 454 38.60 -9.76 -10.38
CA THR A 454 38.44 -8.33 -10.70
C THR A 454 39.77 -7.59 -10.65
N VAL A 455 40.56 -7.78 -9.57
CA VAL A 455 41.89 -7.16 -9.43
C VAL A 455 42.81 -7.61 -10.57
N SER A 456 42.85 -8.90 -10.88
CA SER A 456 43.63 -9.44 -12.00
C SER A 456 43.23 -8.81 -13.34
N ALA A 457 41.92 -8.67 -13.60
CA ALA A 457 41.43 -8.05 -14.84
C ALA A 457 41.83 -6.57 -14.96
N MET A 458 41.73 -5.81 -13.85
CA MET A 458 42.10 -4.39 -13.82
C MET A 458 43.61 -4.20 -13.97
N VAL A 459 44.43 -4.99 -13.27
CA VAL A 459 45.90 -4.94 -13.34
C VAL A 459 46.39 -5.29 -14.75
N ALA A 460 45.78 -6.28 -15.40
CA ALA A 460 46.07 -6.63 -16.80
C ALA A 460 45.80 -5.47 -17.78
N GLN A 461 44.98 -4.48 -17.39
CA GLN A 461 44.73 -3.26 -18.16
C GLN A 461 45.52 -2.05 -17.67
N GLY A 462 46.56 -2.25 -16.85
CA GLY A 462 47.47 -1.18 -16.42
C GLY A 462 47.02 -0.43 -15.17
N ALA A 463 46.00 -0.89 -14.46
CA ALA A 463 45.62 -0.31 -13.17
C ALA A 463 46.54 -0.81 -12.05
N THR A 464 46.80 0.04 -11.06
CA THR A 464 47.47 -0.35 -9.81
C THR A 464 46.42 -0.53 -8.73
N PHE A 465 46.34 -1.71 -8.14
CA PHE A 465 45.49 -1.95 -6.97
C PHE A 465 46.05 -1.22 -5.75
N LEU A 466 45.26 -0.33 -5.17
CA LEU A 466 45.69 0.52 -4.06
C LEU A 466 45.37 -0.07 -2.70
N SER A 467 44.34 -0.90 -2.61
CA SER A 467 43.84 -1.38 -1.32
C SER A 467 44.74 -2.44 -0.65
N ALA A 468 45.59 -3.12 -1.42
CA ALA A 468 46.60 -4.08 -0.95
C ALA A 468 47.57 -4.47 -2.09
N GLY A 469 48.38 -5.52 -1.89
CA GLY A 469 49.07 -6.20 -2.99
C GLY A 469 48.10 -6.88 -3.97
N SER A 470 48.50 -7.02 -5.24
CA SER A 470 47.64 -7.52 -6.32
C SER A 470 47.74 -9.02 -6.59
N ASP A 471 48.59 -9.75 -5.84
CA ASP A 471 48.61 -11.21 -5.90
C ASP A 471 47.41 -11.81 -5.15
N ASP A 472 47.04 -13.04 -5.50
CA ASP A 472 45.84 -13.70 -4.98
C ASP A 472 45.82 -13.80 -3.44
N THR A 473 46.99 -13.97 -2.81
CA THR A 473 47.09 -14.10 -1.35
C THR A 473 46.84 -12.74 -0.69
N SER A 474 47.47 -11.69 -1.19
CA SER A 474 47.25 -10.32 -0.71
C SER A 474 45.79 -9.89 -0.87
N VAL A 475 45.16 -10.17 -2.01
CA VAL A 475 43.75 -9.84 -2.26
C VAL A 475 42.83 -10.63 -1.32
N ALA A 476 43.08 -11.94 -1.13
CA ALA A 476 42.29 -12.76 -0.22
C ALA A 476 42.36 -12.29 1.24
N ASN A 477 43.56 -11.92 1.70
CA ASN A 477 43.80 -11.36 3.03
C ASN A 477 43.12 -9.99 3.18
N TRP A 478 43.18 -9.15 2.15
CA TRP A 478 42.49 -7.87 2.12
C TRP A 478 40.97 -8.02 2.27
N VAL A 479 40.33 -8.92 1.50
CA VAL A 479 38.90 -9.22 1.65
C VAL A 479 38.59 -9.70 3.07
N ALA A 480 39.41 -10.60 3.62
CA ALA A 480 39.22 -11.13 4.96
C ALA A 480 39.38 -10.07 6.07
N ALA A 481 40.17 -9.01 5.85
CA ALA A 481 40.34 -7.89 6.77
C ALA A 481 39.24 -6.83 6.63
N ASN A 482 38.55 -6.77 5.49
CA ASN A 482 37.55 -5.75 5.16
C ASN A 482 36.10 -6.27 5.28
N ARG A 483 35.86 -7.14 6.25
CA ARG A 483 34.51 -7.66 6.55
C ARG A 483 33.68 -6.60 7.27
N GLY A 484 32.37 -6.62 7.06
CA GLY A 484 31.42 -5.88 7.91
C GLY A 484 30.96 -4.53 7.39
N TYR A 485 31.28 -4.16 6.14
CA TYR A 485 30.64 -3.01 5.51
C TYR A 485 29.14 -3.24 5.35
N ILE A 486 28.34 -2.28 5.80
CA ILE A 486 26.89 -2.29 5.66
C ILE A 486 26.54 -1.74 4.29
N THR A 487 25.78 -2.51 3.51
CA THR A 487 25.36 -2.14 2.14
C THR A 487 23.98 -1.48 2.13
N HIS A 488 23.17 -1.71 3.17
CA HIS A 488 21.80 -1.19 3.31
C HIS A 488 20.80 -1.83 2.33
N HIS A 489 21.09 -3.02 1.81
CA HIS A 489 20.20 -3.85 1.00
C HIS A 489 19.47 -4.89 1.87
N PHE A 490 19.04 -4.48 3.07
CA PHE A 490 18.45 -5.39 4.06
C PHE A 490 17.14 -6.03 3.59
N GLY A 491 16.99 -7.32 3.87
CA GLY A 491 15.74 -8.08 3.67
C GLY A 491 15.65 -9.30 4.58
N GLY A 492 14.58 -10.11 4.46
CA GLY A 492 14.47 -11.41 5.13
C GLY A 492 13.74 -11.41 6.47
N SER A 493 13.79 -10.29 7.19
CA SER A 493 13.32 -10.18 8.58
C SER A 493 11.83 -10.44 8.82
N CYS A 494 11.01 -10.47 7.77
CA CYS A 494 9.67 -11.05 7.81
C CYS A 494 9.26 -11.50 6.41
N PHE A 495 9.99 -12.47 5.85
CA PHE A 495 9.79 -12.83 4.45
C PHE A 495 8.43 -13.49 4.17
N ALA A 496 7.91 -13.24 2.96
CA ALA A 496 6.68 -13.82 2.45
C ALA A 496 6.96 -14.97 1.48
N SER A 497 6.09 -15.97 1.45
CA SER A 497 6.26 -17.15 0.58
C SER A 497 4.92 -17.77 0.22
N LYS A 498 4.81 -18.22 -1.04
CA LYS A 498 3.67 -19.02 -1.50
C LYS A 498 3.65 -20.44 -0.95
N ASN A 499 4.81 -20.95 -0.54
CA ASN A 499 4.91 -22.30 -0.01
C ASN A 499 4.38 -22.32 1.42
N SER A 500 3.17 -22.85 1.61
CA SER A 500 2.54 -22.93 2.93
C SER A 500 3.23 -23.89 3.89
N ALA A 501 4.02 -24.83 3.39
CA ALA A 501 4.83 -25.76 4.18
C ALA A 501 6.17 -25.17 4.62
N ASP A 502 6.54 -23.99 4.12
CA ASP A 502 7.76 -23.31 4.57
C ASP A 502 7.54 -22.74 5.98
N SER A 503 8.01 -23.47 6.99
CA SER A 503 7.91 -23.09 8.40
C SER A 503 8.78 -21.90 8.78
N ALA A 504 9.69 -21.45 7.91
CA ALA A 504 10.54 -20.28 8.15
C ALA A 504 9.89 -18.96 7.68
N ARG A 505 8.75 -19.02 6.96
CA ARG A 505 8.07 -17.82 6.47
C ARG A 505 7.43 -17.04 7.63
N CYS A 506 7.55 -15.72 7.58
CA CYS A 506 6.92 -14.82 8.55
C CYS A 506 5.57 -14.31 8.07
N ALA A 507 5.42 -14.14 6.76
CA ALA A 507 4.19 -13.73 6.08
C ALA A 507 3.72 -14.80 5.08
N ASP A 508 2.41 -14.84 4.87
CA ASP A 508 1.76 -15.79 3.97
C ASP A 508 1.82 -15.34 2.49
N GLU A 509 1.16 -16.10 1.61
CA GLU A 509 1.09 -15.83 0.18
C GLU A 509 0.37 -14.52 -0.18
N LYS A 510 -0.32 -13.90 0.77
CA LYS A 510 -0.97 -12.59 0.62
C LYS A 510 -0.13 -11.46 1.19
N LEU A 511 1.15 -11.72 1.50
CA LEU A 511 2.03 -10.81 2.23
C LEU A 511 1.49 -10.48 3.63
N ARG A 512 0.59 -11.30 4.18
CA ARG A 512 -0.01 -11.04 5.49
C ARG A 512 0.79 -11.73 6.58
N VAL A 513 1.08 -11.01 7.67
CA VAL A 513 1.83 -11.54 8.80
C VAL A 513 1.10 -12.75 9.38
N ILE A 514 1.77 -13.89 9.49
CA ILE A 514 1.15 -15.12 9.99
C ILE A 514 0.67 -14.92 11.44
N GLY A 515 -0.57 -15.36 11.68
CA GLY A 515 -1.29 -15.16 12.94
C GLY A 515 -2.06 -13.84 13.01
N MET A 516 -1.92 -12.96 12.01
CA MET A 516 -2.74 -11.75 11.87
C MET A 516 -3.70 -11.87 10.69
N SER A 517 -4.88 -11.27 10.83
CA SER A 517 -5.92 -11.25 9.79
C SER A 517 -5.80 -10.07 8.82
N ASN A 518 -5.22 -8.95 9.27
CA ASN A 518 -5.23 -7.66 8.57
C ASN A 518 -3.94 -6.83 8.74
N VAL A 519 -2.80 -7.50 8.93
CA VAL A 519 -1.47 -6.83 8.96
C VAL A 519 -0.64 -7.38 7.80
N PHE A 520 -0.20 -6.51 6.90
CA PHE A 520 0.49 -6.86 5.67
C PHE A 520 1.89 -6.26 5.62
N VAL A 521 2.89 -6.97 5.09
CA VAL A 521 4.24 -6.44 4.86
C VAL A 521 4.37 -5.88 3.45
N ALA A 522 4.95 -4.68 3.35
CA ALA A 522 5.06 -3.91 2.11
C ALA A 522 6.47 -3.36 1.88
N ASP A 523 7.49 -3.93 2.53
CA ASP A 523 8.88 -3.47 2.42
C ASP A 523 9.88 -4.62 2.25
N GLY A 524 11.18 -4.30 2.28
CA GLY A 524 12.27 -5.27 2.11
C GLY A 524 12.23 -6.45 3.10
N SER A 525 11.55 -6.33 4.25
CA SER A 525 11.35 -7.44 5.19
C SER A 525 10.73 -8.66 4.50
N ALA A 526 9.87 -8.44 3.50
CA ALA A 526 9.17 -9.49 2.77
C ALA A 526 10.08 -10.32 1.86
N MET A 527 11.29 -9.84 1.54
CA MET A 527 12.22 -10.53 0.63
C MET A 527 12.89 -11.73 1.30
N ARG A 528 12.95 -12.88 0.64
CA ARG A 528 13.68 -14.06 1.16
C ARG A 528 15.20 -13.94 1.02
N ASP A 529 15.66 -13.43 -0.13
CA ASP A 529 17.07 -13.33 -0.49
C ASP A 529 17.29 -12.14 -1.44
N GLY A 530 18.54 -11.72 -1.59
CA GLY A 530 18.92 -10.66 -2.52
C GLY A 530 19.16 -11.17 -3.95
N THR A 531 19.24 -10.24 -4.90
CA THR A 531 19.66 -10.52 -6.30
C THR A 531 20.25 -9.27 -6.96
N VAL A 532 19.72 -8.10 -6.61
CA VAL A 532 20.23 -6.76 -6.96
C VAL A 532 19.90 -5.79 -5.83
N ASN A 533 20.39 -4.55 -5.91
CA ASN A 533 19.89 -3.47 -5.05
C ASN A 533 18.34 -3.44 -5.08
N PRO A 534 17.68 -3.54 -3.91
CA PRO A 534 16.28 -3.93 -3.83
C PRO A 534 15.28 -2.80 -4.12
N TYR A 535 15.73 -1.57 -4.37
CA TYR A 535 14.86 -0.38 -4.43
C TYR A 535 13.63 -0.57 -5.36
N GLY A 536 13.85 -0.92 -6.64
CA GLY A 536 12.76 -1.12 -7.59
C GLY A 536 11.82 -2.25 -7.20
N PHE A 537 12.36 -3.34 -6.65
CA PHE A 537 11.55 -4.48 -6.21
C PHE A 537 10.74 -4.18 -4.94
N ILE A 538 11.25 -3.38 -4.00
CA ILE A 538 10.51 -2.94 -2.81
C ILE A 538 9.29 -2.09 -3.20
N MET A 539 9.40 -1.24 -4.21
CA MET A 539 8.24 -0.52 -4.76
C MET A 539 7.17 -1.49 -5.27
N TYR A 540 7.59 -2.53 -5.98
CA TYR A 540 6.69 -3.57 -6.45
C TYR A 540 6.03 -4.34 -5.30
N ILE A 541 6.75 -4.69 -4.23
CA ILE A 541 6.16 -5.32 -3.02
C ILE A 541 5.05 -4.41 -2.45
N GLY A 542 5.27 -3.10 -2.38
CA GLY A 542 4.24 -2.13 -1.98
C GLY A 542 3.00 -2.16 -2.87
N ARG A 543 3.18 -2.25 -4.19
CA ARG A 543 2.11 -2.37 -5.18
C ARG A 543 1.31 -3.68 -5.01
N GLU A 544 1.97 -4.78 -4.70
CA GLU A 544 1.32 -6.06 -4.39
C GLU A 544 0.54 -6.00 -3.08
N ALA A 545 1.15 -5.47 -2.02
CA ALA A 545 0.49 -5.32 -0.72
C ALA A 545 -0.79 -4.47 -0.83
N ALA A 546 -0.79 -3.42 -1.66
CA ALA A 546 -2.00 -2.64 -1.94
C ALA A 546 -3.16 -3.49 -2.48
N ASP A 547 -2.90 -4.41 -3.41
CA ASP A 547 -3.96 -5.27 -3.96
C ASP A 547 -4.47 -6.28 -2.95
N GLN A 548 -3.58 -6.82 -2.11
CA GLN A 548 -3.96 -7.73 -1.03
C GLN A 548 -4.81 -7.02 0.02
N VAL A 549 -4.45 -5.79 0.38
CA VAL A 549 -5.24 -4.94 1.28
C VAL A 549 -6.57 -4.54 0.65
N LYS A 550 -6.61 -4.16 -0.63
CA LYS A 550 -7.87 -3.88 -1.33
C LYS A 550 -8.79 -5.10 -1.33
N SER A 551 -8.24 -6.28 -1.60
CA SER A 551 -9.00 -7.53 -1.58
C SER A 551 -9.51 -7.83 -0.16
N TYR A 552 -8.70 -7.59 0.86
CA TYR A 552 -9.12 -7.71 2.26
C TYR A 552 -10.24 -6.72 2.59
N ILE A 553 -10.07 -5.44 2.28
CA ILE A 553 -11.07 -4.39 2.48
C ILE A 553 -12.35 -4.74 1.73
N ALA A 554 -12.28 -5.21 0.47
CA ALA A 554 -13.45 -5.61 -0.30
C ALA A 554 -14.17 -6.84 0.29
N ALA A 555 -13.42 -7.84 0.74
CA ALA A 555 -14.00 -9.02 1.41
C ALA A 555 -14.63 -8.66 2.77
N ASN A 556 -14.11 -7.62 3.44
CA ASN A 556 -14.57 -7.16 4.74
C ASN A 556 -15.43 -5.88 4.66
N ASN A 557 -15.67 -5.36 3.45
CA ASN A 557 -16.76 -4.44 3.15
C ASN A 557 -18.11 -5.10 3.47
N GLY A 558 -18.11 -6.44 3.50
CA GLY A 558 -19.19 -7.32 3.96
C GLY A 558 -19.02 -7.85 5.38
N GLY A 559 -18.22 -7.20 6.25
CA GLY A 559 -18.53 -7.28 7.67
C GLY A 559 -19.90 -6.67 7.79
N SER A 560 -20.94 -7.52 7.80
CA SER A 560 -22.35 -7.18 7.66
C SER A 560 -22.54 -5.76 8.13
N GLY A 561 -22.73 -4.82 7.20
CA GLY A 561 -23.28 -3.52 7.59
C GLY A 561 -24.53 -3.94 8.32
N ALA A 562 -24.50 -3.88 9.65
CA ALA A 562 -25.59 -4.45 10.39
C ALA A 562 -26.78 -3.68 9.88
N THR A 563 -27.72 -4.40 9.29
CA THR A 563 -28.82 -3.74 8.63
C THR A 563 -29.70 -3.29 9.77
N CYS A 564 -29.58 -2.04 10.18
CA CYS A 564 -30.60 -1.49 11.03
C CYS A 564 -31.83 -1.20 10.19
N SER A 565 -33.01 -1.33 10.79
CA SER A 565 -34.24 -0.78 10.21
C SER A 565 -34.04 0.70 9.88
N SER A 566 -34.89 1.25 9.00
CA SER A 566 -34.89 2.69 8.72
C SER A 566 -34.92 3.48 10.04
N PRO A 567 -34.07 4.52 10.20
CA PRO A 567 -34.03 5.29 11.42
C PRO A 567 -35.37 5.96 11.75
N GLU A 568 -35.81 5.80 12.99
CA GLU A 568 -37.00 6.44 13.53
C GLU A 568 -36.59 7.74 14.21
N ASN A 569 -36.85 8.87 13.55
CA ASN A 569 -36.53 10.21 14.06
C ASN A 569 -37.52 10.64 15.15
N ASN A 570 -36.99 11.35 16.16
CA ASN A 570 -37.69 11.80 17.36
C ASN A 570 -38.28 10.66 18.22
N VAL A 571 -37.67 9.47 18.15
CA VAL A 571 -38.10 8.28 18.90
C VAL A 571 -36.98 7.82 19.81
N ASN A 572 -37.29 7.68 21.10
CA ASN A 572 -36.44 7.02 22.08
C ASN A 572 -37.12 5.73 22.56
N TYR A 573 -36.43 4.59 22.46
CA TYR A 573 -36.88 3.35 23.09
C TYR A 573 -36.46 3.35 24.56
N GLN A 574 -37.39 3.33 25.50
CA GLN A 574 -37.03 3.34 26.92
C GLN A 574 -36.74 1.93 27.46
N GLY A 575 -35.71 1.82 28.30
CA GLY A 575 -35.31 0.59 28.98
C GLY A 575 -34.49 -0.38 28.12
N ASN A 576 -34.23 -1.57 28.68
CA ASN A 576 -33.42 -2.64 28.08
C ASN A 576 -31.97 -2.25 27.75
N ASP A 577 -31.41 -1.21 28.38
CA ASP A 577 -30.05 -0.75 28.10
C ASP A 577 -29.01 -1.79 28.55
N VAL A 578 -28.18 -2.22 27.60
CA VAL A 578 -27.04 -3.13 27.81
C VAL A 578 -25.70 -2.40 27.82
N GLY A 579 -25.73 -1.09 27.57
CA GLY A 579 -24.56 -0.23 27.58
C GLY A 579 -24.80 1.05 26.79
N SER A 580 -23.79 1.89 26.74
CA SER A 580 -23.78 3.07 25.87
C SER A 580 -22.39 3.32 25.32
N GLN A 581 -22.32 4.00 24.18
CA GLN A 581 -21.06 4.42 23.57
C GLN A 581 -21.23 5.79 22.92
N GLN A 582 -20.21 6.64 23.06
CA GLN A 582 -20.20 7.97 22.43
C GLN A 582 -20.24 7.86 20.90
N SER A 583 -21.03 8.73 20.28
CA SER A 583 -21.11 8.88 18.83
C SER A 583 -21.64 10.25 18.46
N ALA A 584 -20.90 11.00 17.65
CA ALA A 584 -21.31 12.32 17.18
C ALA A 584 -22.56 12.29 16.27
N SER A 585 -22.97 11.11 15.78
CA SER A 585 -24.14 10.98 14.90
C SER A 585 -24.90 9.67 15.10
N ALA A 586 -26.20 9.69 14.81
CA ALA A 586 -27.06 8.52 14.89
C ALA A 586 -26.70 7.42 13.86
N SER A 587 -26.15 7.81 12.70
CA SER A 587 -25.81 6.87 11.62
C SER A 587 -24.72 5.88 12.02
N SER A 588 -23.84 6.24 12.96
CA SER A 588 -22.80 5.33 13.46
C SER A 588 -23.31 4.36 14.54
N CYS A 589 -24.49 4.60 15.14
CA CYS A 589 -24.98 3.76 16.24
C CYS A 589 -25.36 2.34 15.80
N CYS A 590 -25.64 2.14 14.52
CA CYS A 590 -25.98 0.82 14.01
C CYS A 590 -24.81 -0.16 14.08
N SER A 591 -23.62 0.26 13.63
CA SER A 591 -22.41 -0.56 13.73
C SER A 591 -21.92 -0.70 15.17
N ILE A 592 -22.12 0.33 16.00
CA ILE A 592 -21.84 0.28 17.44
C ILE A 592 -22.72 -0.78 18.12
N CYS A 593 -24.02 -0.79 17.83
CA CYS A 593 -24.92 -1.84 18.33
C CYS A 593 -24.52 -3.22 17.79
N ALA A 594 -24.16 -3.33 16.51
CA ALA A 594 -23.70 -4.58 15.92
C ALA A 594 -22.48 -5.20 16.61
N ALA A 595 -21.57 -4.34 17.10
CA ALA A 595 -20.35 -4.76 17.78
C ALA A 595 -20.61 -5.29 19.20
N ASN A 596 -21.80 -5.07 19.76
CA ASN A 596 -22.19 -5.57 21.07
C ASN A 596 -23.12 -6.78 20.92
N SER A 597 -22.67 -7.96 21.35
CA SER A 597 -23.40 -9.23 21.22
C SER A 597 -24.78 -9.22 21.88
N ASN A 598 -24.98 -8.35 22.87
CA ASN A 598 -26.23 -8.21 23.62
C ASN A 598 -27.12 -7.07 23.09
N CYS A 599 -26.69 -6.34 22.04
CA CYS A 599 -27.48 -5.25 21.47
C CYS A 599 -28.32 -5.75 20.28
N LYS A 600 -29.61 -5.39 20.29
CA LYS A 600 -30.58 -5.62 19.21
C LYS A 600 -31.21 -4.31 18.73
N VAL A 601 -31.12 -3.23 19.50
CA VAL A 601 -31.72 -1.93 19.20
C VAL A 601 -30.78 -0.84 19.72
N TYR A 602 -30.72 0.31 19.04
CA TYR A 602 -30.08 1.50 19.60
C TYR A 602 -31.07 2.68 19.67
N THR A 603 -30.79 3.59 20.59
CA THR A 603 -31.31 4.96 20.55
C THR A 603 -30.14 5.92 20.65
N TRP A 604 -29.98 6.79 19.66
CA TRP A 604 -29.07 7.93 19.72
C TRP A 604 -29.77 9.14 20.34
N THR A 605 -29.06 9.89 21.17
CA THR A 605 -29.51 11.17 21.76
C THR A 605 -28.36 12.17 21.73
N ASN A 606 -28.65 13.47 21.89
CA ASN A 606 -27.60 14.50 22.01
C ASN A 606 -26.85 14.50 23.35
N TYR A 607 -27.15 13.56 24.25
CA TYR A 607 -26.53 13.49 25.58
C TYR A 607 -25.00 13.47 25.44
N ASN A 608 -24.31 14.35 26.19
CA ASN A 608 -22.85 14.51 26.17
C ASN A 608 -22.22 14.74 24.77
N GLY A 609 -22.93 15.42 23.86
CA GLY A 609 -22.42 15.67 22.50
C GLY A 609 -22.71 14.53 21.52
N GLY A 610 -23.47 13.52 21.94
CA GLY A 610 -23.95 12.43 21.11
C GLY A 610 -23.65 11.06 21.73
N THR A 611 -24.71 10.33 22.12
CA THR A 611 -24.57 9.02 22.78
C THR A 611 -25.50 7.99 22.13
N CYS A 612 -24.94 6.82 21.76
CA CYS A 612 -25.69 5.63 21.38
C CYS A 612 -26.00 4.80 22.63
N TRP A 613 -27.27 4.72 23.00
CA TRP A 613 -27.78 3.85 24.06
C TRP A 613 -28.14 2.49 23.46
N LEU A 614 -27.35 1.47 23.78
CA LEU A 614 -27.42 0.11 23.24
C LEU A 614 -28.41 -0.72 24.05
N LYS A 615 -29.32 -1.44 23.39
CA LYS A 615 -30.43 -2.13 24.05
C LYS A 615 -30.56 -3.57 23.63
N SER A 616 -30.90 -4.47 24.55
CA SER A 616 -31.14 -5.89 24.26
C SER A 616 -32.45 -6.18 23.56
N ALA A 617 -33.43 -5.28 23.63
CA ALA A 617 -34.72 -5.40 22.98
C ALA A 617 -35.35 -4.03 22.69
N LYS A 618 -36.33 -4.01 21.78
CA LYS A 618 -37.14 -2.81 21.47
C LYS A 618 -38.09 -2.55 22.65
N GLY A 619 -37.81 -1.52 23.43
CA GLY A 619 -38.66 -1.05 24.54
C GLY A 619 -39.83 -0.18 24.08
N SER A 620 -40.54 0.44 25.03
CA SER A 620 -41.64 1.36 24.72
C SER A 620 -41.11 2.60 24.00
N ALA A 621 -41.73 2.95 22.87
CA ALA A 621 -41.40 4.14 22.10
C ALA A 621 -41.94 5.40 22.80
N VAL A 622 -41.06 6.34 23.10
CA VAL A 622 -41.41 7.67 23.63
C VAL A 622 -40.94 8.72 22.64
N THR A 623 -41.82 9.68 22.33
CA THR A 623 -41.47 10.83 21.50
C THR A 623 -40.46 11.70 22.25
N GLN A 624 -39.26 11.83 21.70
CA GLN A 624 -38.20 12.69 22.25
C GLN A 624 -37.53 13.43 21.11
N SER A 625 -37.65 14.77 21.11
CA SER A 625 -37.04 15.62 20.08
C SER A 625 -35.53 15.39 20.00
N GLY A 626 -35.03 15.13 18.79
CA GLY A 626 -33.61 14.88 18.51
C GLY A 626 -33.11 13.45 18.81
N ALA A 627 -33.95 12.55 19.34
CA ALA A 627 -33.60 11.15 19.48
C ALA A 627 -33.75 10.41 18.13
N VAL A 628 -32.88 9.44 17.84
CA VAL A 628 -32.96 8.61 16.63
C VAL A 628 -32.76 7.16 16.99
N SER A 629 -33.71 6.29 16.65
CA SER A 629 -33.64 4.87 17.02
C SER A 629 -33.71 3.92 15.84
N ALA A 630 -33.10 2.74 15.94
CA ALA A 630 -33.27 1.67 14.96
C ALA A 630 -32.95 0.27 15.52
N THR A 631 -33.47 -0.76 14.86
CA THR A 631 -33.34 -2.18 15.25
C THR A 631 -32.33 -2.90 14.37
N LEU A 632 -31.38 -3.60 14.98
CA LEU A 632 -30.35 -4.42 14.34
C LEU A 632 -30.96 -5.66 13.67
N GLY A 633 -30.63 -5.90 12.40
CA GLY A 633 -31.16 -7.00 11.57
C GLY A 633 -32.39 -6.66 10.73
N GLY A 634 -32.80 -5.39 10.66
CA GLY A 634 -33.85 -4.90 9.76
C GLY A 634 -33.37 -4.86 8.31
N SER A 635 -33.63 -5.92 7.54
CA SER A 635 -33.27 -6.03 6.12
C SER A 635 -33.73 -4.82 5.29
N SER A 636 -32.78 -4.07 4.73
CA SER A 636 -33.00 -3.03 3.71
C SER A 636 -32.90 -3.65 2.31
N THR A 637 -33.93 -4.39 1.90
CA THR A 637 -34.15 -4.60 0.46
C THR A 637 -34.89 -3.39 -0.08
N SER A 638 -34.19 -2.52 -0.83
CA SER A 638 -34.84 -1.41 -1.53
C SER A 638 -35.86 -1.98 -2.53
N SER A 639 -37.13 -1.93 -2.15
CA SER A 639 -38.24 -2.54 -2.89
C SER A 639 -38.68 -1.68 -4.08
N CYS A 640 -38.07 -0.49 -4.23
CA CYS A 640 -38.38 0.50 -5.24
C CYS A 640 -37.10 1.05 -5.85
N SER A 641 -37.20 1.52 -7.10
CA SER A 641 -36.14 2.23 -7.81
C SER A 641 -35.71 3.47 -7.01
N SER A 642 -34.55 4.03 -7.37
CA SER A 642 -34.16 5.36 -6.92
C SER A 642 -35.26 6.39 -7.19
N ILE A 643 -35.43 7.34 -6.29
CA ILE A 643 -36.37 8.46 -6.44
C ILE A 643 -35.92 9.37 -7.58
N GLU A 644 -36.83 9.66 -8.49
CA GLU A 644 -36.71 10.70 -9.51
C GLU A 644 -37.26 12.01 -8.94
N GLU A 645 -36.36 12.97 -8.72
CA GLU A 645 -36.69 14.29 -8.18
C GLU A 645 -37.31 15.21 -9.25
N ASN A 646 -38.27 16.04 -8.85
CA ASN A 646 -39.05 16.94 -9.71
C ASN A 646 -39.77 16.23 -10.87
N THR A 647 -40.18 14.98 -10.64
CA THR A 647 -40.82 14.13 -11.64
C THR A 647 -42.17 13.64 -11.14
N ASN A 648 -43.20 13.80 -11.97
CA ASN A 648 -44.52 13.18 -11.79
C ASN A 648 -44.74 12.10 -12.85
N TYR A 649 -45.13 10.91 -12.43
CA TYR A 649 -45.54 9.84 -13.33
C TYR A 649 -47.00 10.06 -13.74
N GLY A 650 -47.29 10.07 -15.04
CA GLY A 650 -48.67 10.01 -15.53
C GLY A 650 -49.25 8.59 -15.39
N GLY A 651 -50.55 8.44 -15.67
CA GLY A 651 -51.23 7.13 -15.73
C GLY A 651 -52.44 7.01 -14.80
N VAL A 652 -52.95 5.79 -14.69
CA VAL A 652 -54.13 5.48 -13.86
C VAL A 652 -53.71 5.31 -12.41
N ASP A 653 -54.24 6.16 -11.54
CA ASP A 653 -54.06 6.02 -10.09
C ASP A 653 -54.94 4.85 -9.57
N VAL A 654 -54.32 3.94 -8.84
CA VAL A 654 -54.98 2.81 -8.14
C VAL A 654 -55.34 3.15 -6.68
N GLY A 655 -55.00 4.37 -6.27
CA GLY A 655 -55.35 4.95 -4.98
C GLY A 655 -54.38 6.06 -4.56
N ASN A 656 -54.59 6.63 -3.38
CA ASN A 656 -53.64 7.50 -2.72
C ASN A 656 -53.54 7.17 -1.23
N ALA A 657 -52.48 7.65 -0.58
CA ALA A 657 -52.32 7.57 0.86
C ALA A 657 -51.40 8.68 1.37
N LEU A 658 -51.49 9.02 2.65
CA LEU A 658 -50.60 10.00 3.26
C LEU A 658 -49.23 9.37 3.57
N SER A 659 -48.17 10.15 3.35
CA SER A 659 -46.79 9.82 3.76
C SER A 659 -46.01 11.12 3.90
N SER A 660 -45.28 11.30 5.01
CA SER A 660 -44.48 12.50 5.25
C SER A 660 -43.22 12.59 4.38
N SER A 661 -42.89 11.53 3.63
CA SER A 661 -41.76 11.51 2.68
C SER A 661 -42.06 10.65 1.45
N ALA A 662 -41.30 10.88 0.38
CA ALA A 662 -41.42 10.08 -0.85
C ALA A 662 -40.95 8.63 -0.64
N GLU A 663 -39.94 8.44 0.20
CA GLU A 663 -39.38 7.14 0.57
C GLU A 663 -40.45 6.25 1.25
N GLY A 664 -41.35 6.85 2.05
CA GLY A 664 -42.46 6.14 2.69
C GLY A 664 -43.50 5.59 1.72
N CYS A 665 -43.63 6.17 0.53
CA CYS A 665 -44.60 5.71 -0.48
C CYS A 665 -44.27 4.33 -1.06
N CYS A 666 -43.01 3.89 -0.98
CA CYS A 666 -42.59 2.60 -1.48
C CYS A 666 -43.33 1.43 -0.78
N ALA A 667 -43.38 1.46 0.54
CA ALA A 667 -44.07 0.44 1.33
C ALA A 667 -45.59 0.47 1.10
N ILE A 668 -46.16 1.68 1.00
CA ILE A 668 -47.58 1.91 0.75
C ILE A 668 -47.99 1.33 -0.62
N CYS A 669 -47.21 1.62 -1.67
CA CYS A 669 -47.47 1.08 -3.00
C CYS A 669 -47.37 -0.45 -3.01
N LYS A 670 -46.34 -1.03 -2.38
CA LYS A 670 -46.20 -2.50 -2.28
C LYS A 670 -47.38 -3.18 -1.59
N GLY A 671 -47.96 -2.53 -0.58
CA GLY A 671 -49.12 -3.03 0.15
C GLY A 671 -50.46 -2.91 -0.61
N ARG A 672 -50.48 -2.20 -1.75
CA ARG A 672 -51.70 -1.95 -2.53
C ARG A 672 -51.72 -2.85 -3.77
N THR A 673 -52.68 -3.77 -3.81
CA THR A 673 -52.93 -4.61 -4.99
C THR A 673 -53.08 -3.74 -6.24
N GLY A 674 -52.26 -4.04 -7.26
CA GLY A 674 -52.26 -3.32 -8.53
C GLY A 674 -51.38 -2.06 -8.56
N CYS A 675 -50.64 -1.70 -7.51
CA CYS A 675 -49.69 -0.58 -7.56
C CYS A 675 -48.29 -1.05 -7.98
N ASN A 676 -47.73 -0.42 -9.01
CA ASN A 676 -46.38 -0.71 -9.51
C ASN A 676 -45.48 0.54 -9.57
N ALA A 677 -46.02 1.74 -9.34
CA ALA A 677 -45.25 2.97 -9.22
C ALA A 677 -45.97 3.98 -8.32
N TYR A 678 -45.28 5.02 -7.88
CA TYR A 678 -45.90 6.13 -7.15
C TYR A 678 -45.27 7.47 -7.48
N THR A 679 -46.03 8.53 -7.24
CA THR A 679 -45.53 9.91 -7.17
C THR A 679 -45.91 10.51 -5.82
N TRP A 680 -44.93 11.01 -5.08
CA TRP A 680 -45.15 11.76 -3.86
C TRP A 680 -45.16 13.27 -4.15
N THR A 681 -46.03 13.99 -3.44
CA THR A 681 -46.11 15.47 -3.47
C THR A 681 -46.35 16.02 -2.07
N ASN A 682 -46.06 17.30 -1.83
CA ASN A 682 -46.37 18.00 -0.57
C ASN A 682 -47.88 18.33 -0.40
N TYR A 683 -48.77 17.68 -1.15
CA TYR A 683 -50.19 17.84 -0.93
C TYR A 683 -50.57 17.24 0.45
N ASN A 684 -51.34 17.98 1.27
CA ASN A 684 -51.75 17.58 2.63
C ASN A 684 -50.62 17.13 3.56
N SER A 685 -49.51 17.88 3.60
CA SER A 685 -48.30 17.52 4.37
C SER A 685 -47.63 16.21 3.92
N GLY A 686 -47.93 15.77 2.70
CA GLY A 686 -47.31 14.61 2.04
C GLY A 686 -48.33 13.56 1.61
N THR A 687 -48.49 13.39 0.29
CA THR A 687 -49.42 12.42 -0.32
C THR A 687 -48.71 11.57 -1.38
N CYS A 688 -48.90 10.25 -1.31
CA CYS A 688 -48.51 9.26 -2.31
C CYS A 688 -49.64 9.01 -3.29
N TRP A 689 -49.43 9.32 -4.56
CA TRP A 689 -50.32 8.98 -5.68
C TRP A 689 -49.88 7.64 -6.26
N LEU A 690 -50.59 6.57 -5.93
CA LEU A 690 -50.26 5.17 -6.23
C LEU A 690 -50.75 4.81 -7.62
N LYS A 691 -49.89 4.24 -8.46
CA LYS A 691 -50.12 4.05 -9.90
C LYS A 691 -50.01 2.61 -10.33
N SER A 692 -50.80 2.22 -11.32
CA SER A 692 -50.80 0.86 -11.85
C SER A 692 -49.52 0.49 -12.60
N ALA A 693 -48.77 1.47 -13.11
CA ALA A 693 -47.47 1.32 -13.76
C ALA A 693 -46.71 2.66 -13.76
N LYS A 694 -45.43 2.65 -14.14
CA LYS A 694 -44.68 3.87 -14.47
C LYS A 694 -45.20 4.40 -15.81
N GLY A 695 -46.05 5.43 -15.80
CA GLY A 695 -46.49 6.12 -17.01
C GLY A 695 -45.53 7.24 -17.43
N SER A 696 -45.95 8.06 -18.39
CA SER A 696 -45.11 9.14 -18.93
C SER A 696 -44.64 10.11 -17.85
N ALA A 697 -43.32 10.28 -17.73
CA ALA A 697 -42.72 11.22 -16.79
C ALA A 697 -42.91 12.65 -17.28
N THR A 698 -43.43 13.52 -16.43
CA THR A 698 -43.57 14.96 -16.65
C THR A 698 -42.82 15.72 -15.57
N THR A 699 -42.18 16.82 -15.94
CA THR A 699 -41.46 17.66 -14.98
C THR A 699 -42.46 18.42 -14.11
N GLN A 700 -42.38 18.21 -12.79
CA GLN A 700 -43.19 18.92 -11.81
C GLN A 700 -42.34 19.21 -10.58
N THR A 701 -42.07 20.49 -10.33
CA THR A 701 -41.26 20.93 -9.18
C THR A 701 -41.88 20.44 -7.86
N GLY A 702 -41.06 19.75 -7.04
CA GLY A 702 -41.48 19.20 -5.75
C GLY A 702 -42.19 17.84 -5.80
N ALA A 703 -42.45 17.27 -6.99
CA ALA A 703 -42.92 15.89 -7.12
C ALA A 703 -41.73 14.92 -7.07
N ARG A 704 -41.87 13.79 -6.40
CA ARG A 704 -40.81 12.79 -6.19
C ARG A 704 -41.35 11.39 -6.51
N SER A 705 -40.85 10.71 -7.53
CA SER A 705 -41.46 9.47 -8.05
C SER A 705 -40.51 8.28 -8.04
N ALA A 706 -41.04 7.06 -7.84
CA ALA A 706 -40.29 5.82 -8.03
C ALA A 706 -41.19 4.65 -8.43
N GLN A 707 -40.59 3.62 -9.02
CA GLN A 707 -41.25 2.39 -9.42
C GLN A 707 -40.93 1.27 -8.43
N ILE A 708 -41.84 0.32 -8.21
CA ILE A 708 -41.51 -0.90 -7.47
C ILE A 708 -40.47 -1.69 -8.27
N ASN A 709 -39.36 -2.08 -7.64
CA ASN A 709 -38.38 -2.99 -8.23
C ASN A 709 -39.01 -4.38 -8.29
N SER A 710 -39.67 -4.70 -9.40
CA SER A 710 -39.99 -6.09 -9.72
C SER A 710 -38.66 -6.84 -9.83
N SER A 711 -38.43 -7.83 -8.96
CA SER A 711 -37.27 -8.70 -9.00
C SER A 711 -37.03 -9.21 -10.43
N SER A 712 -35.98 -8.69 -11.07
CA SER A 712 -35.58 -9.04 -12.42
C SER A 712 -34.97 -10.44 -12.42
N SER A 713 -35.78 -11.45 -12.66
CA SER A 713 -35.36 -12.55 -13.52
C SER A 713 -35.98 -12.26 -14.88
N THR A 714 -35.19 -11.69 -15.79
CA THR A 714 -35.61 -11.46 -17.17
C THR A 714 -35.64 -12.79 -17.92
N CYS A 715 -36.75 -13.10 -18.58
CA CYS A 715 -36.74 -14.08 -19.67
C CYS A 715 -35.93 -13.49 -20.84
N THR A 716 -35.09 -14.30 -21.48
CA THR A 716 -34.43 -13.89 -22.73
C THR A 716 -35.47 -13.86 -23.84
N LEU A 717 -35.71 -12.69 -24.44
CA LEU A 717 -36.68 -12.52 -25.52
C LEU A 717 -36.00 -12.62 -26.88
N VAL A 718 -36.68 -13.27 -27.83
CA VAL A 718 -36.26 -13.41 -29.22
C VAL A 718 -37.35 -12.82 -30.10
N ASN A 719 -37.01 -11.75 -30.81
CA ASN A 719 -37.94 -11.05 -31.70
C ASN A 719 -38.12 -11.80 -33.02
N ASN A 720 -39.31 -11.68 -33.61
CA ASN A 720 -39.72 -12.25 -34.88
C ASN A 720 -39.63 -13.79 -34.95
N VAL A 721 -39.80 -14.45 -33.81
CA VAL A 721 -39.74 -15.91 -33.68
C VAL A 721 -40.98 -16.43 -33.00
N ASP A 722 -41.56 -17.48 -33.57
CA ASP A 722 -42.60 -18.31 -32.96
C ASP A 722 -42.04 -19.72 -32.71
N TYR A 723 -42.31 -20.27 -31.52
CA TYR A 723 -41.98 -21.64 -31.18
C TYR A 723 -43.19 -22.52 -31.46
N ALA A 724 -43.19 -23.32 -32.52
CA ALA A 724 -44.37 -24.10 -32.88
C ALA A 724 -44.66 -25.23 -31.86
N SER A 725 -45.95 -25.55 -31.66
CA SER A 725 -46.43 -26.68 -30.85
C SER A 725 -46.20 -26.55 -29.32
N ASN A 726 -46.60 -27.58 -28.57
CA ASN A 726 -46.44 -27.73 -27.11
C ASN A 726 -47.22 -26.72 -26.25
N ASP A 727 -48.31 -26.14 -26.76
CA ASP A 727 -49.12 -25.17 -26.00
C ASP A 727 -49.79 -25.82 -24.77
N VAL A 728 -49.61 -25.19 -23.61
CA VAL A 728 -50.27 -25.54 -22.34
C VAL A 728 -51.35 -24.52 -21.94
N GLY A 729 -51.57 -23.51 -22.78
CA GLY A 729 -52.62 -22.52 -22.64
C GLY A 729 -52.23 -21.17 -23.22
N SER A 730 -53.13 -20.20 -23.11
CA SER A 730 -52.86 -18.81 -23.46
C SER A 730 -53.40 -17.85 -22.40
N ALA A 731 -52.86 -16.64 -22.37
CA ALA A 731 -53.32 -15.58 -21.50
C ALA A 731 -53.06 -14.20 -22.12
N PRO A 732 -53.92 -13.20 -21.84
CA PRO A 732 -53.73 -11.85 -22.36
C PRO A 732 -52.52 -11.17 -21.71
N SER A 733 -51.77 -10.41 -22.51
CA SER A 733 -50.71 -9.52 -22.05
C SER A 733 -50.48 -8.44 -23.08
N SER A 734 -50.47 -7.18 -22.66
CA SER A 734 -50.21 -6.03 -23.55
C SER A 734 -48.75 -5.97 -24.05
N THR A 735 -47.83 -6.75 -23.47
CA THR A 735 -46.41 -6.77 -23.85
C THR A 735 -45.82 -8.18 -23.84
N ALA A 736 -44.81 -8.42 -24.66
CA ALA A 736 -44.07 -9.69 -24.68
C ALA A 736 -43.34 -9.96 -23.35
N SER A 737 -42.82 -8.93 -22.70
CA SER A 737 -42.22 -9.04 -21.36
C SER A 737 -43.22 -9.49 -20.30
N GLY A 738 -44.50 -9.11 -20.42
CA GLY A 738 -45.55 -9.55 -19.49
C GLY A 738 -45.81 -11.06 -19.51
N CYS A 739 -45.55 -11.71 -20.64
CA CYS A 739 -45.69 -13.17 -20.76
C CYS A 739 -44.70 -13.97 -19.91
N CYS A 740 -43.58 -13.36 -19.53
CA CYS A 740 -42.56 -14.00 -18.69
C CYS A 740 -43.12 -14.36 -17.30
N ALA A 741 -43.83 -13.43 -16.66
CA ALA A 741 -44.47 -13.67 -15.36
C ALA A 741 -45.64 -14.66 -15.49
N ILE A 742 -46.42 -14.55 -16.56
CA ILE A 742 -47.57 -15.42 -16.84
C ILE A 742 -47.12 -16.87 -17.06
N CYS A 743 -46.03 -17.10 -17.82
CA CYS A 743 -45.50 -18.44 -18.03
C CYS A 743 -45.00 -19.05 -16.72
N ARG A 744 -44.26 -18.31 -15.87
CA ARG A 744 -43.82 -18.83 -14.56
C ARG A 744 -44.96 -19.25 -13.64
N ALA A 745 -46.05 -18.48 -13.66
CA ALA A 745 -47.22 -18.78 -12.85
C ALA A 745 -48.03 -19.98 -13.38
N LYS A 746 -47.86 -20.36 -14.65
CA LYS A 746 -48.56 -21.48 -15.26
C LYS A 746 -47.78 -22.77 -15.06
N THR A 747 -48.32 -23.65 -14.22
CA THR A 747 -47.79 -25.01 -14.04
C THR A 747 -47.59 -25.70 -15.39
N GLY A 748 -46.35 -26.14 -15.64
CA GLY A 748 -45.98 -26.83 -16.87
C GLY A 748 -45.58 -25.92 -18.03
N CYS A 749 -45.56 -24.59 -17.90
CA CYS A 749 -45.00 -23.70 -18.91
C CYS A 749 -43.48 -23.52 -18.71
N LYS A 750 -42.72 -23.57 -19.79
CA LYS A 750 -41.25 -23.37 -19.83
C LYS A 750 -40.81 -22.34 -20.87
N VAL A 751 -41.64 -22.09 -21.89
CA VAL A 751 -41.42 -21.06 -22.90
C VAL A 751 -42.75 -20.44 -23.29
N PHE A 752 -42.71 -19.28 -23.94
CA PHE A 752 -43.90 -18.64 -24.49
C PHE A 752 -43.60 -17.99 -25.84
N THR A 753 -44.66 -17.73 -26.60
CA THR A 753 -44.64 -16.81 -27.75
C THR A 753 -45.72 -15.77 -27.56
N TRP A 754 -45.35 -14.49 -27.60
CA TRP A 754 -46.29 -13.38 -27.61
C TRP A 754 -46.61 -12.95 -29.04
N THR A 755 -47.87 -12.62 -29.31
CA THR A 755 -48.33 -12.06 -30.59
C THR A 755 -49.31 -10.92 -30.34
N ASN A 756 -49.57 -10.08 -31.34
CA ASN A 756 -50.54 -8.98 -31.23
C ASN A 756 -52.02 -9.45 -31.16
N TYR A 757 -52.28 -10.75 -31.32
CA TYR A 757 -53.62 -11.32 -31.34
C TYR A 757 -54.45 -10.83 -30.14
N ASN A 758 -55.67 -10.32 -30.40
CA ASN A 758 -56.58 -9.74 -29.41
C ASN A 758 -55.97 -8.66 -28.50
N GLY A 759 -55.11 -7.79 -29.06
CA GLY A 759 -54.48 -6.70 -28.29
C GLY A 759 -53.27 -7.15 -27.47
N GLY A 760 -52.81 -8.39 -27.68
CA GLY A 760 -51.64 -8.97 -27.03
C GLY A 760 -51.98 -10.28 -26.31
N THR A 761 -51.46 -11.39 -26.83
CA THR A 761 -51.70 -12.73 -26.28
C THR A 761 -50.39 -13.49 -26.11
N CYS A 762 -50.21 -14.11 -24.94
CA CYS A 762 -49.14 -15.05 -24.62
C CYS A 762 -49.60 -16.47 -24.90
N TRP A 763 -48.92 -17.16 -25.82
CA TRP A 763 -49.08 -18.59 -26.08
C TRP A 763 -48.05 -19.36 -25.25
N LEU A 764 -48.50 -19.95 -24.15
CA LEU A 764 -47.68 -20.59 -23.11
C LEU A 764 -47.41 -22.04 -23.49
N LYS A 765 -46.16 -22.51 -23.36
CA LYS A 765 -45.75 -23.82 -23.88
C LYS A 765 -44.91 -24.60 -22.89
N SER A 766 -45.04 -25.93 -22.91
CA SER A 766 -44.32 -26.83 -21.99
C SER A 766 -42.87 -27.11 -22.37
N ALA A 767 -42.51 -26.87 -23.63
CA ALA A 767 -41.15 -27.01 -24.14
C ALA A 767 -40.95 -26.12 -25.38
N GLN A 768 -39.69 -25.81 -25.70
CA GLN A 768 -39.32 -25.10 -26.93
C GLN A 768 -39.48 -26.04 -28.12
N GLY A 769 -40.48 -25.77 -28.97
CA GLY A 769 -40.62 -26.45 -30.26
C GLY A 769 -39.79 -25.80 -31.36
N THR A 770 -40.01 -26.24 -32.60
CA THR A 770 -39.27 -25.75 -33.77
C THR A 770 -39.47 -24.24 -33.92
N ALA A 771 -38.37 -23.49 -33.95
CA ALA A 771 -38.41 -22.06 -34.17
C ALA A 771 -38.75 -21.76 -35.64
N SER A 772 -39.76 -20.93 -35.86
CA SER A 772 -40.13 -20.41 -37.17
C SER A 772 -40.07 -18.89 -37.18
N THR A 773 -39.69 -18.30 -38.31
CA THR A 773 -39.64 -16.85 -38.45
C THR A 773 -41.07 -16.33 -38.61
N SER A 774 -41.49 -15.45 -37.70
CA SER A 774 -42.85 -14.88 -37.68
C SER A 774 -42.79 -13.40 -37.31
N SER A 775 -43.02 -12.52 -38.28
CA SER A 775 -42.89 -11.07 -38.10
C SER A 775 -43.89 -10.55 -37.06
N GLY A 776 -43.39 -9.90 -36.02
CA GLY A 776 -44.20 -9.34 -34.93
C GLY A 776 -44.49 -10.31 -33.76
N ALA A 777 -44.08 -11.58 -33.87
CA ALA A 777 -44.07 -12.50 -32.73
C ALA A 777 -42.81 -12.30 -31.87
N VAL A 778 -42.93 -12.45 -30.55
CA VAL A 778 -41.78 -12.37 -29.63
C VAL A 778 -41.82 -13.56 -28.69
N SER A 779 -40.82 -14.43 -28.79
CA SER A 779 -40.74 -15.63 -27.95
C SER A 779 -39.79 -15.44 -26.78
N GLY A 780 -39.98 -16.21 -25.71
CA GLY A 780 -39.08 -16.17 -24.55
C GLY A 780 -39.09 -17.47 -23.74
N SER A 781 -37.97 -17.75 -23.09
CA SER A 781 -37.78 -18.89 -22.19
C SER A 781 -37.66 -18.42 -20.74
N ILE A 782 -38.32 -19.13 -19.81
CA ILE A 782 -38.28 -18.82 -18.37
C ILE A 782 -37.11 -19.47 -17.65
#